data_AF-A0A9P4MCY0-F1
#
_entry.id   AF-A0A9P4MCY0-F1
#
_cell.length_a   1.000
_cell.length_b   1.000
_cell.length_c   1.000
_cell.angle_alpha   90.00
_cell.angle_beta   90.00
_cell.angle_gamma   90.00
#
_symmetry.space_group_name_H-M   'P 1'
#
loop_
_entity.id
_entity.type
_entity.pdbx_description
1 polymer ?
#
loop_
_entity_poly.entity_id
_entity_poly.type
_entity_poly.pdbx_seq_one_letter_code
_entity_poly.pdbx_strand_id
1 'polypeptide(L)'
;MELPPGWPLNDRNSPQFVSPSTHYFQNGASPPRATAYVTDYPIAFDEKRPIENPEFGLPQIPEAAAIPNNAFYPSHEDVLGPHITQSQSTKKSFRRKRFNFKSGIQRLYESWVDNWWLWELMAWCLSAVCMGIIALVLLLLDDTQTTTMEVTLNSIISVLSGIAKAALLLPTAEALGQLKWSWFWRDSKKVRDFETFDAASRGPWGSLMLLIRTKGKTLATIGAVITILSIAVDPFFQQLVIFPQKWVAQGTGTMPQLQTYYGSNYNITMAGSAYFSADTELRSFLEPMFFGHDLQPKIPLNCPTSNCTWEPFDTLSICSACHDVSDLLHYGCYNTTLDWLHNVTGQEKSLPVIETCGYFLNATSDNPTLMSGYIPKGDPALQEVLIARLLSMVTQTADGYKVYYDGSIHFKDIVNPIADYITVSAPNGVPSVYGNSTPVAQECVLNWCTQKFNMSYYSGNLTQIPVDPPLRTTEKTPFPWAMDAPVDGQPNYIYYANLSLTPPGQNLTFSLSNDTFFQTIVTINEFLPSLLTGRSGDPEMQYRFYNTIPPPFVRPMTVNPFSDIVNLNDRVGKLMTNVLLTSFVGANLQVGTAWEQVVFINVRWIWMVLPFTLLLFSLLFLLATIFKSEDEKGDIGIWKTSALAVLLNGLRGDVQRQMGDSHEMGEARKNAEDVRVKLMLNKKGRFRLSGINGPSWMVSPRGGPGGRTWF
;
A
#
# COMPACT_ATOMS: atom_id res chain seq x y z
N MET A 1 -28.85 0.82 -12.04
CA MET A 1 -29.45 2.00 -11.38
C MET A 1 -29.10 3.19 -12.25
N GLU A 2 -30.10 3.96 -12.64
CA GLU A 2 -29.97 5.05 -13.60
C GLU A 2 -29.77 6.38 -12.87
N LEU A 3 -28.96 7.27 -13.44
CA LEU A 3 -28.81 8.65 -12.98
C LEU A 3 -29.50 9.58 -14.00
N PRO A 4 -30.42 10.47 -13.57
CA PRO A 4 -31.06 11.43 -14.48
C PRO A 4 -30.09 12.56 -14.86
N PRO A 5 -30.04 12.99 -16.14
CA PRO A 5 -29.07 13.99 -16.60
C PRO A 5 -29.62 15.43 -16.68
N GLY A 6 -28.71 16.39 -16.50
CA GLY A 6 -28.83 17.76 -17.01
C GLY A 6 -29.24 18.82 -15.99
N TRP A 7 -28.60 19.99 -16.06
CA TRP A 7 -29.15 21.25 -16.60
C TRP A 7 -27.96 22.15 -17.02
N PRO A 8 -28.16 23.25 -17.79
CA PRO A 8 -27.14 23.73 -18.74
C PRO A 8 -26.16 24.79 -18.22
N LEU A 9 -24.99 24.86 -18.88
CA LEU A 9 -24.13 26.05 -18.91
C LEU A 9 -24.76 27.14 -19.77
N ASN A 10 -24.93 28.37 -19.26
CA ASN A 10 -24.57 29.56 -20.05
C ASN A 10 -24.34 30.85 -19.23
N ASP A 11 -23.48 31.71 -19.79
CA ASP A 11 -23.27 33.16 -19.61
C ASP A 11 -23.55 33.89 -18.26
N ARG A 12 -22.48 34.54 -17.77
CA ARG A 12 -22.39 35.95 -17.32
C ARG A 12 -23.47 36.49 -16.37
N ASN A 13 -23.12 36.58 -15.08
CA ASN A 13 -23.13 37.86 -14.34
C ASN A 13 -22.42 37.70 -12.98
N SER A 14 -21.09 37.90 -12.96
CA SER A 14 -20.29 37.94 -11.74
C SER A 14 -20.13 39.38 -11.24
N PRO A 15 -20.67 39.77 -10.08
CA PRO A 15 -20.37 41.07 -9.49
C PRO A 15 -18.89 41.09 -9.05
N GLN A 16 -18.11 42.03 -9.58
CA GLN A 16 -16.73 42.24 -9.16
C GLN A 16 -16.72 42.86 -7.75
N PHE A 17 -16.38 42.06 -6.74
CA PHE A 17 -16.11 42.62 -5.41
C PHE A 17 -14.73 43.26 -5.37
N VAL A 18 -14.73 44.58 -5.30
CA VAL A 18 -13.55 45.43 -5.17
C VAL A 18 -12.98 45.28 -3.75
N SER A 19 -11.69 44.97 -3.63
CA SER A 19 -10.98 45.03 -2.36
C SER A 19 -10.87 46.49 -1.87
N PRO A 20 -11.13 46.78 -0.58
CA PRO A 20 -10.96 48.14 -0.06
C PRO A 20 -9.49 48.55 -0.11
N SER A 21 -9.15 49.49 -1.01
CA SER A 21 -7.80 50.03 -1.14
C SER A 21 -7.53 51.09 -0.07
N THR A 22 -6.66 50.79 0.89
CA THR A 22 -6.10 51.81 1.80
C THR A 22 -5.32 52.84 1.00
N HIS A 23 -5.75 54.09 1.09
CA HIS A 23 -5.19 55.23 0.36
C HIS A 23 -4.55 56.24 1.31
N TYR A 24 -3.42 56.83 0.86
CA TYR A 24 -2.58 57.82 1.57
C TYR A 24 -1.75 57.26 2.75
N PHE A 25 -0.52 57.73 3.00
CA PHE A 25 0.26 58.81 2.35
C PHE A 25 1.54 58.28 1.68
N GLN A 26 1.98 58.96 0.61
CA GLN A 26 3.36 58.86 0.13
C GLN A 26 4.26 59.80 0.94
N ASN A 27 5.41 59.30 1.37
CA ASN A 27 6.66 60.07 1.49
C ASN A 27 7.84 59.09 1.46
N GLY A 28 8.90 59.41 0.71
CA GLY A 28 9.92 58.45 0.33
C GLY A 28 11.25 58.62 1.06
N ALA A 29 11.81 57.51 1.56
CA ALA A 29 13.24 57.34 1.81
C ALA A 29 13.59 55.83 1.74
N SER A 30 14.63 55.46 0.98
CA SER A 30 15.04 54.07 0.78
C SER A 30 16.43 53.77 1.34
N PRO A 31 16.56 52.77 2.23
CA PRO A 31 17.80 52.05 2.50
C PRO A 31 17.79 50.64 1.86
N PRO A 32 18.94 49.93 1.78
CA PRO A 32 19.16 48.91 0.74
C PRO A 32 18.74 47.48 1.12
N ARG A 33 18.38 46.69 0.09
CA ARG A 33 18.38 45.22 0.18
C ARG A 33 19.81 44.68 0.12
N ALA A 34 20.21 43.92 1.14
CA ALA A 34 21.37 43.03 1.03
C ALA A 34 21.02 41.80 0.19
N THR A 35 22.00 41.25 -0.54
CA THR A 35 21.84 40.06 -1.38
C THR A 35 22.22 38.79 -0.62
N ALA A 36 21.45 37.73 -0.85
CA ALA A 36 21.85 36.35 -0.60
C ALA A 36 21.47 35.51 -1.83
N TYR A 37 22.38 34.65 -2.27
CA TYR A 37 22.22 33.88 -3.51
C TYR A 37 21.64 32.50 -3.22
N VAL A 38 20.72 32.05 -4.07
CA VAL A 38 20.40 30.63 -4.28
C VAL A 38 20.51 30.36 -5.77
N THR A 39 21.18 29.27 -6.16
CA THR A 39 21.50 28.93 -7.55
C THR A 39 20.81 27.64 -7.97
N ASP A 40 19.68 27.75 -8.66
CA ASP A 40 18.99 26.61 -9.26
C ASP A 40 19.47 26.35 -10.69
N TYR A 41 19.75 25.08 -11.00
CA TYR A 41 20.09 24.59 -12.35
C TYR A 41 18.93 23.75 -12.92
N PRO A 42 18.19 24.24 -13.93
CA PRO A 42 17.31 23.41 -14.73
C PRO A 42 18.07 22.85 -15.95
N ILE A 43 18.10 21.52 -16.11
CA ILE A 43 18.56 20.87 -17.34
C ILE A 43 17.33 20.53 -18.18
N ALA A 44 17.16 21.21 -19.31
CA ALA A 44 16.16 20.88 -20.31
C ALA A 44 16.79 19.99 -21.41
N PHE A 45 16.09 18.93 -21.80
CA PHE A 45 16.37 18.19 -23.04
C PHE A 45 15.59 18.83 -24.20
N ASP A 46 16.26 18.98 -25.35
CA ASP A 46 15.62 19.37 -26.61
C ASP A 46 16.07 18.41 -27.73
N GLU A 47 15.24 18.26 -28.76
CA GLU A 47 15.33 17.19 -29.75
C GLU A 47 14.96 17.69 -31.16
N LYS A 48 15.95 17.71 -32.08
CA LYS A 48 15.83 17.33 -33.52
C LYS A 48 17.12 17.56 -34.34
N ARG A 49 17.67 16.46 -34.91
CA ARG A 49 18.00 16.19 -36.34
C ARG A 49 18.88 17.17 -37.18
N PRO A 50 19.41 16.77 -38.37
CA PRO A 50 19.85 15.44 -38.87
C PRO A 50 21.14 15.46 -39.78
N ILE A 51 21.51 14.32 -40.42
CA ILE A 51 22.43 14.17 -41.60
C ILE A 51 23.94 14.39 -41.24
N GLU A 52 25.01 13.78 -41.81
CA GLU A 52 25.28 13.02 -43.07
C GLU A 52 26.33 11.88 -42.89
N ASN A 53 26.62 11.10 -43.95
CA ASN A 53 27.77 10.17 -44.10
C ASN A 53 28.81 10.76 -45.08
N PRO A 54 30.12 10.44 -44.99
CA PRO A 54 30.73 9.64 -46.07
C PRO A 54 31.92 8.74 -45.64
N GLU A 55 32.71 8.28 -46.63
CA GLU A 55 33.58 7.09 -46.62
C GLU A 55 35.12 7.31 -46.63
N PHE A 56 35.85 6.21 -46.36
CA PHE A 56 37.18 5.82 -46.88
C PHE A 56 38.48 6.59 -46.49
N GLY A 57 39.53 5.83 -46.11
CA GLY A 57 40.91 6.33 -45.93
C GLY A 57 41.92 5.25 -45.45
N LEU A 58 42.88 4.90 -46.30
CA LEU A 58 44.01 3.96 -46.08
C LEU A 58 45.34 4.68 -46.44
N PRO A 59 46.55 4.09 -46.25
CA PRO A 59 47.09 3.16 -45.24
C PRO A 59 48.42 3.67 -44.62
N GLN A 60 49.13 2.87 -43.80
CA GLN A 60 50.61 2.64 -43.88
C GLN A 60 51.07 1.40 -43.06
N ILE A 61 52.19 0.80 -43.46
CA ILE A 61 52.82 -0.49 -43.03
C ILE A 61 54.35 -0.25 -43.26
N PRO A 62 55.34 -0.64 -42.40
CA PRO A 62 55.71 -2.03 -42.03
C PRO A 62 56.34 -2.17 -40.59
N GLU A 63 57.06 -3.22 -40.13
CA GLU A 63 57.61 -4.46 -40.74
C GLU A 63 57.91 -5.58 -39.71
N ALA A 64 57.91 -6.85 -40.16
CA ALA A 64 58.57 -8.06 -39.59
C ALA A 64 58.22 -8.56 -38.16
N ALA A 65 58.31 -9.86 -37.82
CA ALA A 65 58.91 -10.99 -38.52
C ALA A 65 58.09 -12.32 -38.46
N ALA A 66 58.38 -13.19 -39.43
CA ALA A 66 57.84 -14.53 -39.73
C ALA A 66 58.07 -15.60 -38.61
N ILE A 67 57.37 -16.74 -38.47
CA ILE A 67 56.58 -17.63 -39.39
C ILE A 67 57.53 -18.48 -40.31
N PRO A 68 57.27 -19.73 -40.82
CA PRO A 68 56.09 -20.64 -40.75
C PRO A 68 56.29 -22.12 -40.32
N ASN A 69 55.16 -22.78 -40.02
CA ASN A 69 54.61 -24.08 -40.48
C ASN A 69 55.50 -25.28 -40.91
N ASN A 70 55.00 -26.51 -40.67
CA ASN A 70 54.43 -27.36 -41.75
C ASN A 70 53.63 -28.59 -41.24
N ALA A 71 52.99 -29.34 -42.16
CA ALA A 71 52.00 -30.38 -41.85
C ALA A 71 52.08 -31.63 -42.76
N PHE A 72 51.43 -32.71 -42.31
CA PHE A 72 51.05 -33.95 -43.02
C PHE A 72 52.12 -35.02 -43.39
N TYR A 73 51.72 -36.28 -43.07
CA TYR A 73 52.02 -37.65 -43.55
C TYR A 73 52.67 -37.85 -44.96
N PRO A 74 53.27 -39.04 -45.30
CA PRO A 74 52.82 -40.40 -44.89
C PRO A 74 53.90 -41.52 -44.75
N SER A 75 53.42 -42.79 -44.71
CA SER A 75 54.03 -44.05 -45.21
C SER A 75 54.78 -45.05 -44.30
N HIS A 76 54.75 -46.32 -44.76
CA HIS A 76 55.34 -47.59 -44.29
C HIS A 76 56.64 -47.89 -45.10
N GLU A 77 57.46 -48.96 -45.01
CA GLU A 77 57.61 -50.28 -44.31
C GLU A 77 59.10 -50.71 -44.59
N ASP A 78 59.80 -51.73 -44.06
CA ASP A 78 59.67 -52.79 -43.03
C ASP A 78 61.11 -53.35 -42.73
N VAL A 79 61.23 -54.55 -42.14
CA VAL A 79 62.08 -55.68 -42.61
C VAL A 79 63.33 -56.10 -41.78
N LEU A 80 63.33 -57.40 -41.41
CA LEU A 80 64.42 -58.32 -40.97
C LEU A 80 65.17 -58.15 -39.61
N GLY A 81 65.61 -59.32 -39.09
CA GLY A 81 66.55 -59.53 -37.96
C GLY A 81 67.69 -60.50 -38.39
N PRO A 82 68.23 -61.45 -37.59
CA PRO A 82 67.96 -61.82 -36.17
C PRO A 82 69.27 -62.10 -35.34
N HIS A 83 69.23 -62.97 -34.31
CA HIS A 83 70.36 -63.51 -33.48
C HIS A 83 70.99 -62.54 -32.42
N ILE A 84 71.59 -62.95 -31.29
CA ILE A 84 71.69 -64.26 -30.58
C ILE A 84 71.77 -64.09 -29.04
N THR A 85 71.67 -65.21 -28.30
CA THR A 85 71.59 -65.41 -26.83
C THR A 85 72.51 -64.60 -25.90
N GLN A 86 72.03 -64.35 -24.66
CA GLN A 86 72.59 -65.02 -23.46
C GLN A 86 71.60 -65.07 -22.26
N SER A 87 71.87 -65.99 -21.32
CA SER A 87 71.11 -66.33 -20.10
C SER A 87 71.43 -65.37 -18.91
N GLN A 88 70.69 -65.27 -17.79
CA GLN A 88 70.25 -66.34 -16.87
C GLN A 88 69.08 -65.95 -15.91
N SER A 89 68.60 -66.95 -15.17
CA SER A 89 67.96 -66.87 -13.82
C SER A 89 66.45 -66.58 -13.67
N THR A 90 65.71 -67.69 -13.62
CA THR A 90 64.65 -68.05 -12.64
C THR A 90 63.69 -66.98 -12.06
N LYS A 91 62.38 -67.14 -12.35
CA LYS A 91 61.37 -67.67 -11.39
C LYS A 91 59.99 -67.89 -12.03
N LYS A 92 59.10 -68.56 -11.29
CA LYS A 92 57.84 -69.19 -11.74
C LYS A 92 56.85 -68.23 -12.42
N SER A 93 56.11 -68.74 -13.39
CA SER A 93 55.14 -67.99 -14.19
C SER A 93 53.85 -67.65 -13.42
N PHE A 94 53.34 -66.44 -13.64
CA PHE A 94 51.98 -66.05 -13.27
C PHE A 94 51.29 -65.43 -14.50
N ARG A 95 50.33 -66.15 -15.09
CA ARG A 95 49.80 -65.86 -16.43
C ARG A 95 48.75 -64.74 -16.43
N ARG A 96 49.18 -63.51 -16.10
CA ARG A 96 48.33 -62.30 -16.18
C ARG A 96 47.78 -62.12 -17.60
N LYS A 97 46.47 -62.31 -17.79
CA LYS A 97 45.75 -61.76 -18.95
C LYS A 97 45.89 -60.23 -18.89
N ARG A 98 46.62 -59.64 -19.83
CA ARG A 98 46.76 -58.17 -19.96
C ARG A 98 45.45 -57.63 -20.53
N PHE A 99 44.50 -57.30 -19.65
CA PHE A 99 43.19 -56.78 -20.04
C PHE A 99 43.37 -55.38 -20.65
N ASN A 100 43.11 -55.23 -21.95
CA ASN A 100 43.25 -53.94 -22.63
C ASN A 100 42.08 -53.01 -22.23
N PHE A 101 42.33 -52.17 -21.22
CA PHE A 101 41.35 -51.23 -20.66
C PHE A 101 40.69 -50.35 -21.74
N LYS A 102 41.44 -49.91 -22.76
CA LYS A 102 40.89 -49.14 -23.90
C LYS A 102 39.85 -49.91 -24.73
N SER A 103 40.10 -51.18 -25.07
CA SER A 103 39.10 -51.98 -25.82
C SER A 103 37.97 -52.53 -24.95
N GLY A 104 38.16 -52.55 -23.62
CA GLY A 104 37.07 -52.72 -22.65
C GLY A 104 36.14 -51.51 -22.65
N ILE A 105 36.70 -50.30 -22.43
CA ILE A 105 35.93 -49.04 -22.43
C ILE A 105 35.24 -48.81 -23.77
N GLN A 106 35.91 -49.00 -24.90
CA GLN A 106 35.28 -48.74 -26.20
C GLN A 106 34.11 -49.69 -26.48
N ARG A 107 34.23 -50.98 -26.12
CA ARG A 107 33.10 -51.93 -26.21
C ARG A 107 32.01 -51.66 -25.17
N LEU A 108 32.34 -51.13 -23.99
CA LEU A 108 31.37 -50.66 -23.02
C LEU A 108 30.65 -49.40 -23.50
N TYR A 109 31.33 -48.51 -24.21
CA TYR A 109 30.78 -47.29 -24.80
C TYR A 109 29.83 -47.62 -25.97
N GLU A 110 30.29 -48.42 -26.93
CA GLU A 110 29.45 -48.99 -28.00
C GLU A 110 28.24 -49.72 -27.38
N SER A 111 28.46 -50.57 -26.36
CA SER A 111 27.38 -51.27 -25.67
C SER A 111 26.46 -50.36 -24.84
N TRP A 112 26.89 -49.22 -24.31
CA TRP A 112 26.01 -48.29 -23.56
C TRP A 112 25.23 -47.35 -24.48
N VAL A 113 25.87 -46.83 -25.53
CA VAL A 113 25.26 -45.91 -26.49
C VAL A 113 24.26 -46.66 -27.38
N ASP A 114 24.61 -47.84 -27.90
CA ASP A 114 23.71 -48.63 -28.75
C ASP A 114 22.61 -49.36 -27.94
N ASN A 115 22.73 -49.46 -26.61
CA ASN A 115 21.64 -49.93 -25.73
C ASN A 115 20.76 -48.81 -25.15
N TRP A 116 20.66 -47.69 -25.87
CA TRP A 116 19.39 -46.98 -26.13
C TRP A 116 18.74 -46.22 -24.95
N TRP A 117 19.10 -46.37 -23.67
CA TRP A 117 18.41 -45.70 -22.54
C TRP A 117 19.13 -44.49 -21.93
N LEU A 118 20.33 -44.15 -22.41
CA LEU A 118 21.14 -43.06 -21.85
C LEU A 118 20.50 -41.68 -22.08
N TRP A 119 19.92 -41.43 -23.26
CA TRP A 119 19.33 -40.14 -23.62
C TRP A 119 18.09 -39.80 -22.79
N GLU A 120 17.27 -40.80 -22.44
CA GLU A 120 16.11 -40.64 -21.56
C GLU A 120 16.53 -40.30 -20.12
N LEU A 121 17.61 -40.91 -19.62
CA LEU A 121 18.19 -40.55 -18.32
C LEU A 121 18.78 -39.14 -18.33
N MET A 122 19.46 -38.74 -19.41
CA MET A 122 19.97 -37.37 -19.58
C MET A 122 18.82 -36.33 -19.64
N ALA A 123 17.74 -36.63 -20.35
CA ALA A 123 16.54 -35.77 -20.41
C ALA A 123 15.86 -35.66 -19.03
N TRP A 124 15.70 -36.76 -18.31
CA TRP A 124 15.18 -36.71 -16.94
C TRP A 124 16.09 -35.90 -16.00
N CYS A 125 17.42 -36.08 -16.08
CA CYS A 125 18.38 -35.30 -15.29
C CYS A 125 18.32 -33.80 -15.62
N LEU A 126 18.16 -33.41 -16.89
CA LEU A 126 17.96 -32.02 -17.27
C LEU A 126 16.69 -31.43 -16.63
N SER A 127 15.59 -32.20 -16.62
CA SER A 127 14.36 -31.78 -15.93
C SER A 127 14.59 -31.57 -14.43
N ALA A 128 15.27 -32.51 -13.77
CA ALA A 128 15.60 -32.42 -12.35
C ALA A 128 16.48 -31.20 -12.02
N VAL A 129 17.48 -30.89 -12.86
CA VAL A 129 18.33 -29.70 -12.72
C VAL A 129 17.51 -28.42 -12.89
N CYS A 130 16.66 -28.32 -13.91
CA CYS A 130 15.82 -27.13 -14.11
C CYS A 130 14.84 -26.90 -12.93
N MET A 131 14.19 -27.96 -12.41
CA MET A 131 13.33 -27.82 -11.22
C MET A 131 14.12 -27.47 -9.96
N GLY A 132 15.34 -28.02 -9.80
CA GLY A 132 16.25 -27.69 -8.71
C GLY A 132 16.73 -26.24 -8.74
N ILE A 133 17.02 -25.68 -9.92
CA ILE A 133 17.38 -24.26 -10.09
C ILE A 133 16.21 -23.36 -9.71
N ILE A 134 14.98 -23.67 -10.15
CA ILE A 134 13.79 -22.91 -9.74
C ILE A 134 13.64 -22.90 -8.21
N ALA A 135 13.74 -24.07 -7.57
CA ALA A 135 13.66 -24.17 -6.11
C ALA A 135 14.79 -23.40 -5.39
N LEU A 136 16.02 -23.44 -5.90
CA LEU A 136 17.15 -22.71 -5.34
C LEU A 136 16.99 -21.19 -5.46
N VAL A 137 16.58 -20.69 -6.62
CA VAL A 137 16.31 -19.25 -6.82
C VAL A 137 15.19 -18.77 -5.92
N LEU A 138 14.14 -19.57 -5.72
CA LEU A 138 13.05 -19.25 -4.81
C LEU A 138 13.49 -19.26 -3.34
N LEU A 139 14.31 -20.23 -2.90
CA LEU A 139 14.88 -20.26 -1.54
C LEU A 139 15.78 -19.05 -1.22
N LEU A 140 16.44 -18.47 -2.24
CA LEU A 140 17.30 -17.30 -2.08
C LEU A 140 16.55 -15.97 -2.10
N LEU A 141 15.27 -15.96 -2.47
CA LEU A 141 14.45 -14.76 -2.63
C LEU A 141 13.21 -14.71 -1.72
N ASP A 142 12.89 -15.79 -0.99
CA ASP A 142 11.72 -15.85 -0.12
C ASP A 142 11.79 -14.82 1.01
N ASP A 143 10.67 -14.12 1.25
CA ASP A 143 10.54 -12.95 2.14
C ASP A 143 11.55 -11.80 1.92
N THR A 144 12.21 -11.72 0.75
CA THR A 144 13.06 -10.57 0.39
C THR A 144 12.26 -9.40 -0.20
N GLN A 145 12.80 -8.18 -0.08
CA GLN A 145 12.29 -6.99 -0.76
C GLN A 145 12.54 -7.09 -2.27
N THR A 146 11.51 -6.76 -3.08
CA THR A 146 11.63 -6.73 -4.53
C THR A 146 12.52 -5.55 -4.96
N THR A 147 13.76 -5.84 -5.33
CA THR A 147 14.63 -4.88 -6.02
C THR A 147 14.27 -4.81 -7.51
N THR A 148 14.66 -3.73 -8.18
CA THR A 148 14.43 -3.52 -9.62
C THR A 148 15.32 -4.42 -10.48
N MET A 149 14.95 -5.71 -10.59
CA MET A 149 15.60 -6.66 -11.50
C MET A 149 15.14 -6.42 -12.95
N GLU A 150 16.08 -6.32 -13.88
CA GLU A 150 15.80 -6.12 -15.32
C GLU A 150 15.03 -7.30 -15.95
N VAL A 151 15.17 -8.51 -15.38
CA VAL A 151 14.45 -9.71 -15.78
C VAL A 151 13.51 -10.12 -14.65
N THR A 152 12.20 -10.19 -14.93
CA THR A 152 11.23 -10.60 -13.90
C THR A 152 11.43 -12.06 -13.48
N LEU A 153 11.26 -12.35 -12.19
CA LEU A 153 11.33 -13.70 -11.63
C LEU A 153 10.37 -14.68 -12.34
N ASN A 154 9.18 -14.20 -12.73
CA ASN A 154 8.20 -14.98 -13.49
C ASN A 154 8.72 -15.41 -14.87
N SER A 155 9.52 -14.58 -15.55
CA SER A 155 10.15 -14.94 -16.83
C SER A 155 11.14 -16.09 -16.65
N ILE A 156 11.96 -16.05 -15.60
CA ILE A 156 12.94 -17.10 -15.27
C ILE A 156 12.22 -18.43 -14.98
N ILE A 157 11.18 -18.39 -14.14
CA ILE A 157 10.33 -19.55 -13.83
C ILE A 157 9.68 -20.11 -15.10
N SER A 158 9.12 -19.25 -15.97
CA SER A 158 8.45 -19.68 -17.21
C SER A 158 9.39 -20.38 -18.20
N VAL A 159 10.63 -19.91 -18.35
CA VAL A 159 11.61 -20.52 -19.26
C VAL A 159 12.09 -21.87 -18.70
N LEU A 160 12.50 -21.90 -17.42
CA LEU A 160 13.02 -23.11 -16.79
C LEU A 160 11.94 -24.21 -16.64
N SER A 161 10.69 -23.85 -16.34
CA SER A 161 9.59 -24.81 -16.24
C SER A 161 9.20 -25.42 -17.58
N GLY A 162 9.18 -24.61 -18.66
CA GLY A 162 8.97 -25.11 -20.02
C GLY A 162 10.03 -26.13 -20.45
N ILE A 163 11.31 -25.83 -20.19
CA ILE A 163 12.42 -26.77 -20.43
C ILE A 163 12.25 -28.04 -19.58
N ALA A 164 11.97 -27.90 -18.27
CA ALA A 164 11.79 -29.03 -17.37
C ALA A 164 10.65 -29.96 -17.81
N LYS A 165 9.52 -29.40 -18.24
CA LYS A 165 8.35 -30.15 -18.71
C LYS A 165 8.63 -30.91 -20.01
N ALA A 166 9.27 -30.26 -21.00
CA ALA A 166 9.66 -30.92 -22.24
C ALA A 166 10.64 -32.08 -21.99
N ALA A 167 11.64 -31.85 -21.14
CA ALA A 167 12.65 -32.84 -20.77
C ALA A 167 12.10 -34.02 -19.95
N LEU A 168 11.01 -33.83 -19.18
CA LEU A 168 10.30 -34.89 -18.45
C LEU A 168 9.39 -35.74 -19.34
N LEU A 169 8.78 -35.12 -20.37
CA LEU A 169 7.86 -35.83 -21.26
C LEU A 169 8.57 -36.72 -22.28
N LEU A 170 9.77 -36.37 -22.74
CA LEU A 170 10.58 -37.19 -23.64
C LEU A 170 10.81 -38.63 -23.13
N PRO A 171 11.38 -38.89 -21.94
CA PRO A 171 11.58 -40.24 -21.43
C PRO A 171 10.25 -40.97 -21.16
N THR A 172 9.19 -40.22 -20.83
CA THR A 172 7.85 -40.77 -20.60
C THR A 172 7.23 -41.28 -21.92
N ALA A 173 7.38 -40.55 -23.01
CA ALA A 173 6.93 -40.94 -24.35
C ALA A 173 7.68 -42.17 -24.87
N GLU A 174 9.00 -42.21 -24.74
CA GLU A 174 9.83 -43.34 -25.16
C GLU A 174 9.58 -44.62 -24.34
N ALA A 175 9.32 -44.47 -23.03
CA ALA A 175 8.89 -45.58 -22.18
C ALA A 175 7.50 -46.15 -22.58
N LEU A 176 6.51 -45.28 -22.85
CA LEU A 176 5.22 -45.71 -23.43
C LEU A 176 5.42 -46.41 -24.78
N GLY A 177 6.32 -45.89 -25.62
CA GLY A 177 6.72 -46.48 -26.89
C GLY A 177 7.28 -47.90 -26.77
N GLN A 178 8.07 -48.20 -25.74
CA GLN A 178 8.58 -49.57 -25.51
C GLN A 178 7.50 -50.49 -24.93
N LEU A 179 6.66 -49.99 -24.01
CA LEU A 179 5.57 -50.77 -23.43
C LEU A 179 4.49 -51.17 -24.46
N LYS A 180 4.34 -50.40 -25.54
CA LYS A 180 3.56 -50.76 -26.74
C LYS A 180 3.95 -52.13 -27.28
N TRP A 181 5.25 -52.41 -27.42
CA TRP A 181 5.74 -53.69 -27.96
C TRP A 181 5.57 -54.84 -26.95
N SER A 182 5.88 -54.56 -25.68
CA SER A 182 5.68 -55.48 -24.56
C SER A 182 4.22 -55.94 -24.41
N TRP A 183 3.23 -55.08 -24.69
CA TRP A 183 1.80 -55.41 -24.64
C TRP A 183 1.40 -56.58 -25.56
N PHE A 184 2.01 -56.68 -26.74
CA PHE A 184 1.74 -57.72 -27.74
C PHE A 184 2.61 -58.97 -27.57
N TRP A 185 3.48 -59.03 -26.55
CA TRP A 185 4.47 -60.11 -26.43
C TRP A 185 3.91 -61.43 -25.91
N ARG A 186 3.26 -61.42 -24.75
CA ARG A 186 2.83 -62.66 -24.07
C ARG A 186 1.44 -63.13 -24.56
N ASP A 187 0.51 -62.20 -24.74
CA ASP A 187 -0.89 -62.47 -25.12
C ASP A 187 -1.24 -61.98 -26.53
N SER A 188 -2.37 -62.44 -27.07
CA SER A 188 -3.01 -61.79 -28.22
C SER A 188 -3.84 -60.58 -27.79
N LYS A 189 -3.65 -59.43 -28.45
CA LYS A 189 -4.32 -58.14 -28.16
C LYS A 189 -4.98 -57.58 -29.43
N LYS A 190 -5.92 -56.63 -29.31
CA LYS A 190 -6.59 -56.00 -30.49
C LYS A 190 -5.57 -55.14 -31.24
N VAL A 191 -5.55 -55.10 -32.58
CA VAL A 191 -4.54 -54.30 -33.30
C VAL A 191 -4.67 -52.81 -33.00
N ARG A 192 -5.90 -52.30 -32.81
CA ARG A 192 -6.16 -50.92 -32.37
C ARG A 192 -5.50 -50.54 -31.03
N ASP A 193 -5.09 -51.51 -30.21
CA ASP A 193 -4.29 -51.22 -29.01
C ASP A 193 -2.94 -50.60 -29.40
N PHE A 194 -2.35 -50.97 -30.55
CA PHE A 194 -1.08 -50.41 -31.04
C PHE A 194 -1.20 -48.91 -31.35
N GLU A 195 -2.27 -48.50 -32.03
CA GLU A 195 -2.58 -47.09 -32.27
C GLU A 195 -2.88 -46.36 -30.96
N THR A 196 -3.57 -46.99 -30.01
CA THR A 196 -3.90 -46.40 -28.70
C THR A 196 -2.64 -46.11 -27.88
N PHE A 197 -1.68 -47.04 -27.83
CA PHE A 197 -0.38 -46.83 -27.19
C PHE A 197 0.45 -45.76 -27.90
N ASP A 198 0.48 -45.74 -29.23
CA ASP A 198 1.26 -44.77 -30.01
C ASP A 198 0.71 -43.34 -29.86
N ALA A 199 -0.63 -43.19 -29.84
CA ALA A 199 -1.28 -41.93 -29.53
C ALA A 199 -1.01 -41.46 -28.09
N ALA A 200 -0.87 -42.37 -27.13
CA ALA A 200 -0.54 -42.02 -25.74
C ALA A 200 0.86 -41.41 -25.61
N SER A 201 1.87 -41.99 -26.27
CA SER A 201 3.22 -41.41 -26.33
C SER A 201 3.27 -40.02 -26.99
N ARG A 202 2.23 -39.61 -27.73
CA ARG A 202 2.14 -38.29 -28.40
C ARG A 202 1.37 -37.23 -27.61
N GLY A 203 0.70 -37.58 -26.50
CA GLY A 203 0.06 -36.57 -25.65
C GLY A 203 -1.13 -37.03 -24.78
N PRO A 204 -1.80 -36.07 -24.11
CA PRO A 204 -2.81 -36.35 -23.09
C PRO A 204 -4.06 -37.08 -23.60
N TRP A 205 -4.54 -36.77 -24.81
CA TRP A 205 -5.78 -37.38 -25.35
C TRP A 205 -5.62 -38.88 -25.62
N GLY A 206 -4.52 -39.28 -26.27
CA GLY A 206 -4.20 -40.71 -26.44
C GLY A 206 -3.94 -41.40 -25.10
N SER A 207 -3.36 -40.69 -24.14
CA SER A 207 -3.12 -41.19 -22.78
C SER A 207 -4.43 -41.46 -22.04
N LEU A 208 -5.42 -40.57 -22.14
CA LEU A 208 -6.77 -40.77 -21.59
C LEU A 208 -7.44 -42.01 -22.21
N MET A 209 -7.35 -42.17 -23.53
CA MET A 209 -7.85 -43.36 -24.22
C MET A 209 -7.14 -44.64 -23.76
N LEU A 210 -5.82 -44.58 -23.51
CA LEU A 210 -5.05 -45.71 -22.98
C LEU A 210 -5.46 -46.08 -21.55
N LEU A 211 -5.78 -45.12 -20.69
CA LEU A 211 -6.30 -45.38 -19.34
C LEU A 211 -7.66 -46.11 -19.39
N ILE A 212 -8.60 -45.60 -20.19
CA ILE A 212 -9.92 -46.21 -20.41
C ILE A 212 -9.74 -47.64 -20.95
N ARG A 213 -8.82 -47.83 -21.91
CA ARG A 213 -8.57 -49.12 -22.58
C ARG A 213 -7.91 -50.16 -21.67
N THR A 214 -6.97 -49.75 -20.81
CA THR A 214 -6.21 -50.64 -19.92
C THR A 214 -6.83 -50.81 -18.53
N LYS A 215 -7.86 -50.02 -18.20
CA LYS A 215 -8.55 -50.01 -16.89
C LYS A 215 -7.60 -49.80 -15.70
N GLY A 216 -6.50 -49.08 -15.91
CA GLY A 216 -5.51 -48.75 -14.88
C GLY A 216 -4.62 -49.90 -14.40
N LYS A 217 -4.63 -51.07 -15.05
CA LYS A 217 -3.98 -52.31 -14.55
C LYS A 217 -2.59 -52.60 -15.12
N THR A 218 -1.94 -51.65 -15.79
CA THR A 218 -0.69 -51.88 -16.55
C THR A 218 0.37 -50.84 -16.20
N LEU A 219 1.66 -51.17 -16.36
CA LEU A 219 2.74 -50.20 -16.13
C LEU A 219 2.59 -48.92 -16.98
N ALA A 220 2.04 -49.04 -18.20
CA ALA A 220 1.74 -47.91 -19.08
C ALA A 220 0.65 -46.95 -18.54
N THR A 221 -0.12 -47.38 -17.53
CA THR A 221 -1.02 -46.50 -16.78
C THR A 221 -0.25 -45.35 -16.13
N ILE A 222 0.95 -45.60 -15.58
CA ILE A 222 1.75 -44.59 -14.88
C ILE A 222 2.20 -43.50 -15.88
N GLY A 223 2.77 -43.90 -17.03
CA GLY A 223 3.13 -42.98 -18.10
C GLY A 223 1.94 -42.15 -18.60
N ALA A 224 0.76 -42.78 -18.76
CA ALA A 224 -0.47 -42.10 -19.19
C ALA A 224 -1.06 -41.15 -18.12
N VAL A 225 -0.80 -41.37 -16.83
CA VAL A 225 -1.14 -40.42 -15.75
C VAL A 225 -0.16 -39.24 -15.76
N ILE A 226 1.14 -39.49 -15.93
CA ILE A 226 2.18 -38.44 -15.98
C ILE A 226 1.92 -37.47 -17.14
N THR A 227 1.63 -37.97 -18.34
CA THR A 227 1.34 -37.12 -19.51
C THR A 227 0.11 -36.24 -19.31
N ILE A 228 -0.96 -36.75 -18.68
CA ILE A 228 -2.17 -35.96 -18.38
C ILE A 228 -1.90 -34.91 -17.30
N LEU A 229 -1.28 -35.30 -16.17
CA LEU A 229 -0.97 -34.38 -15.08
C LEU A 229 0.04 -33.29 -15.49
N SER A 230 0.90 -33.57 -16.49
CA SER A 230 1.84 -32.58 -17.05
C SER A 230 1.19 -31.31 -17.59
N ILE A 231 -0.11 -31.34 -17.94
CA ILE A 231 -0.86 -30.13 -18.33
C ILE A 231 -0.85 -29.08 -17.20
N ALA A 232 -1.07 -29.51 -15.95
CA ALA A 232 -1.19 -28.63 -14.80
C ALA A 232 0.17 -28.14 -14.24
N VAL A 233 1.31 -28.59 -14.80
CA VAL A 233 2.64 -28.15 -14.36
C VAL A 233 2.84 -26.64 -14.54
N ASP A 234 2.44 -26.09 -15.68
CA ASP A 234 2.66 -24.67 -16.01
C ASP A 234 1.87 -23.72 -15.08
N PRO A 235 0.55 -23.89 -14.84
CA PRO A 235 -0.18 -23.05 -13.89
C PRO A 235 0.25 -23.26 -12.42
N PHE A 236 0.83 -24.42 -12.07
CA PHE A 236 1.45 -24.60 -10.75
C PHE A 236 2.73 -23.76 -10.63
N PHE A 237 3.61 -23.76 -11.63
CA PHE A 237 4.79 -22.89 -11.66
C PHE A 237 4.42 -21.40 -11.65
N GLN A 238 3.39 -20.99 -12.39
CA GLN A 238 2.88 -19.60 -12.37
C GLN A 238 2.34 -19.16 -11.00
N GLN A 239 1.89 -20.11 -10.16
CA GLN A 239 1.34 -19.83 -8.84
C GLN A 239 2.35 -19.86 -7.69
N LEU A 240 3.64 -20.10 -7.96
CA LEU A 240 4.69 -20.17 -6.93
C LEU A 240 4.97 -18.85 -6.24
N VAL A 241 4.89 -17.72 -6.93
CA VAL A 241 5.26 -16.40 -6.39
C VAL A 241 4.02 -15.54 -6.22
N ILE A 242 3.91 -14.89 -5.07
CA ILE A 242 3.01 -13.74 -4.87
C ILE A 242 3.81 -12.53 -4.39
N PHE A 243 3.26 -11.34 -4.62
CA PHE A 243 3.91 -10.06 -4.38
C PHE A 243 3.14 -9.22 -3.34
N PRO A 244 3.10 -9.63 -2.05
CA PRO A 244 2.42 -8.86 -1.01
C PRO A 244 3.12 -7.52 -0.77
N GLN A 245 2.32 -6.45 -0.69
CA GLN A 245 2.76 -5.17 -0.15
C GLN A 245 2.83 -5.27 1.38
N LYS A 246 3.95 -4.86 1.97
CA LYS A 246 4.13 -4.72 3.43
C LYS A 246 4.55 -3.28 3.73
N TRP A 247 4.07 -2.71 4.82
CA TRP A 247 4.58 -1.42 5.30
C TRP A 247 5.95 -1.62 5.96
N VAL A 248 6.93 -0.81 5.59
CA VAL A 248 8.29 -0.83 6.14
C VAL A 248 8.68 0.59 6.57
N ALA A 249 9.42 0.70 7.68
CA ALA A 249 10.01 1.97 8.11
C ALA A 249 11.12 2.39 7.12
N GLN A 250 10.88 3.45 6.35
CA GLN A 250 11.76 3.94 5.30
C GLN A 250 11.88 5.46 5.39
N GLY A 251 12.85 5.90 6.20
CA GLY A 251 13.08 7.32 6.51
C GLY A 251 12.38 7.81 7.78
N THR A 252 12.43 9.12 7.99
CA THR A 252 11.89 9.79 9.18
C THR A 252 11.00 10.97 8.79
N GLY A 253 9.93 11.19 9.56
CA GLY A 253 9.13 12.40 9.53
C GLY A 253 9.52 13.34 10.69
N THR A 254 9.31 14.65 10.54
CA THR A 254 9.49 15.63 11.63
C THR A 254 8.23 16.44 11.86
N MET A 255 7.86 16.60 13.13
CA MET A 255 6.66 17.32 13.59
C MET A 255 7.09 18.36 14.65
N PRO A 256 6.58 19.60 14.63
CA PRO A 256 6.86 20.56 15.70
C PRO A 256 6.21 20.14 17.03
N GLN A 257 6.98 20.28 18.11
CA GLN A 257 6.55 20.27 19.51
C GLN A 257 6.83 21.66 20.07
N LEU A 258 5.78 22.41 20.39
CA LEU A 258 5.92 23.75 20.94
C LEU A 258 6.19 23.67 22.44
N GLN A 259 7.32 24.24 22.88
CA GLN A 259 7.68 24.32 24.30
C GLN A 259 7.41 25.72 24.86
N THR A 260 7.80 26.77 24.13
CA THR A 260 7.49 28.16 24.49
C THR A 260 6.86 28.87 23.30
N TYR A 261 5.69 29.48 23.49
CA TYR A 261 5.10 30.34 22.47
C TYR A 261 5.55 31.79 22.67
N TYR A 262 5.80 32.49 21.56
CA TYR A 262 6.16 33.90 21.51
C TYR A 262 5.22 34.59 20.53
N GLY A 263 4.36 35.49 21.05
CA GLY A 263 3.36 36.18 20.25
C GLY A 263 3.98 37.14 19.22
N SER A 264 3.30 37.32 18.09
CA SER A 264 3.79 38.20 17.02
C SER A 264 3.63 39.68 17.39
N ASN A 265 4.72 40.32 17.80
CA ASN A 265 4.74 41.71 18.25
C ASN A 265 4.83 42.73 17.09
N TYR A 266 3.85 43.62 16.98
CA TYR A 266 4.06 44.99 16.48
C TYR A 266 3.78 45.95 17.63
N ASN A 267 4.84 46.62 18.08
CA ASN A 267 4.75 47.76 18.99
C ASN A 267 4.11 48.91 18.20
N ILE A 268 2.79 49.05 18.25
CA ILE A 268 2.08 50.18 17.64
C ILE A 268 2.38 51.40 18.51
N THR A 269 3.38 52.19 18.13
CA THR A 269 3.75 53.41 18.86
C THR A 269 2.84 54.57 18.45
N MET A 270 1.69 54.72 19.12
CA MET A 270 0.88 55.95 19.02
C MET A 270 1.36 56.95 20.08
N ALA A 271 1.57 58.21 19.68
CA ALA A 271 2.08 59.30 20.52
C ALA A 271 3.44 59.07 21.23
N GLY A 272 4.13 57.96 20.96
CA GLY A 272 5.37 57.54 21.64
C GLY A 272 5.16 56.39 22.64
N SER A 273 3.91 56.00 22.90
CA SER A 273 3.51 54.93 23.79
C SER A 273 3.30 53.63 23.00
N ALA A 274 3.88 52.52 23.45
CA ALA A 274 3.75 51.22 22.79
C ALA A 274 2.42 50.54 23.20
N TYR A 275 1.50 50.39 22.27
CA TYR A 275 0.26 49.64 22.48
C TYR A 275 0.47 48.16 22.15
N PHE A 276 0.06 47.29 23.08
CA PHE A 276 -0.06 45.86 22.81
C PHE A 276 -1.18 45.60 21.80
N SER A 277 -0.90 44.73 20.85
CA SER A 277 -1.75 44.37 19.72
C SER A 277 -2.17 42.90 19.82
N ALA A 278 -3.31 42.55 19.21
CA ALA A 278 -3.69 41.15 19.03
C ALA A 278 -2.64 40.42 18.17
N ASP A 279 -2.27 39.21 18.57
CA ASP A 279 -1.30 38.38 17.84
C ASP A 279 -1.88 37.94 16.48
N THR A 280 -1.34 38.44 15.37
CA THR A 280 -1.82 38.15 14.00
C THR A 280 -1.75 36.68 13.63
N GLU A 281 -0.74 35.95 14.10
CA GLU A 281 -0.63 34.53 13.79
C GLU A 281 -1.80 33.83 14.47
N LEU A 282 -1.94 34.00 15.78
CA LEU A 282 -3.08 33.46 16.54
C LEU A 282 -4.43 33.88 15.94
N ARG A 283 -4.59 35.15 15.56
CA ARG A 283 -5.83 35.71 14.97
C ARG A 283 -6.27 34.98 13.70
N SER A 284 -5.40 34.22 13.03
CA SER A 284 -5.76 33.37 11.90
C SER A 284 -6.79 32.27 12.21
N PHE A 285 -7.04 31.90 13.48
CA PHE A 285 -8.07 30.91 13.82
C PHE A 285 -9.51 31.39 13.54
N LEU A 286 -9.76 32.70 13.49
CA LEU A 286 -11.11 33.28 13.44
C LEU A 286 -11.86 32.96 12.15
N GLU A 287 -11.20 32.93 10.99
CA GLU A 287 -11.85 32.61 9.71
C GLU A 287 -12.25 31.13 9.59
N PRO A 288 -11.39 30.12 9.83
CA PRO A 288 -11.81 28.71 9.84
C PRO A 288 -12.84 28.42 10.93
N MET A 289 -12.84 29.13 12.07
CA MET A 289 -13.87 29.03 13.10
C MET A 289 -15.27 29.25 12.52
N PHE A 290 -15.46 30.27 11.68
CA PHE A 290 -16.75 30.52 11.01
C PHE A 290 -16.98 29.69 9.74
N PHE A 291 -15.95 29.52 8.88
CA PHE A 291 -16.15 29.06 7.50
C PHE A 291 -15.80 27.60 7.20
N GLY A 292 -15.34 26.82 8.18
CA GLY A 292 -15.24 25.36 8.06
C GLY A 292 -13.82 24.80 7.93
N HIS A 293 -13.70 23.60 7.38
CA HIS A 293 -12.51 22.75 7.55
C HIS A 293 -11.36 23.03 6.58
N ASP A 294 -11.61 23.59 5.39
CA ASP A 294 -10.58 23.76 4.36
C ASP A 294 -9.62 24.92 4.61
N LEU A 295 -9.95 25.80 5.56
CA LEU A 295 -9.16 26.98 5.95
C LEU A 295 -8.29 26.74 7.20
N GLN A 296 -8.08 25.49 7.63
CA GLN A 296 -7.30 25.20 8.84
C GLN A 296 -5.81 25.58 8.68
N PRO A 297 -5.16 26.07 9.76
CA PRO A 297 -3.71 26.30 9.78
C PRO A 297 -2.95 25.01 9.45
N LYS A 298 -2.08 25.07 8.44
CA LYS A 298 -1.25 23.93 8.03
C LYS A 298 0.02 23.88 8.87
N ILE A 299 0.02 22.97 9.85
CA ILE A 299 1.19 22.67 10.67
C ILE A 299 2.37 22.24 9.76
N PRO A 300 3.57 22.85 9.89
CA PRO A 300 4.72 22.61 9.03
C PRO A 300 5.45 21.31 9.41
N LEU A 301 4.73 20.19 9.32
CA LEU A 301 5.32 18.86 9.42
C LEU A 301 5.99 18.47 8.09
N ASN A 302 7.05 17.67 8.19
CA ASN A 302 7.67 17.01 7.06
C ASN A 302 7.40 15.50 7.16
N CYS A 303 6.71 14.93 6.18
CA CYS A 303 6.58 13.49 6.02
C CYS A 303 7.03 13.13 4.59
N PRO A 304 8.13 12.40 4.39
CA PRO A 304 8.65 12.08 3.06
C PRO A 304 7.84 10.98 2.34
N THR A 305 7.00 10.24 3.07
CA THR A 305 6.08 9.23 2.54
C THR A 305 4.62 9.68 2.71
N SER A 306 3.66 8.83 2.35
CA SER A 306 2.23 9.07 2.57
C SER A 306 1.72 8.70 3.96
N ASN A 307 2.59 8.24 4.87
CA ASN A 307 2.22 7.67 6.16
C ASN A 307 3.36 7.87 7.19
N CYS A 308 3.18 8.77 8.16
CA CYS A 308 4.13 9.00 9.25
C CYS A 308 3.47 8.87 10.63
N THR A 309 4.20 8.30 11.58
CA THR A 309 3.77 8.10 12.98
C THR A 309 4.83 8.60 13.94
N TRP A 310 4.44 9.35 14.96
CA TRP A 310 5.32 9.83 16.02
C TRP A 310 4.96 9.18 17.35
N GLU A 311 5.97 8.93 18.19
CA GLU A 311 5.73 8.49 19.57
C GLU A 311 4.98 9.57 20.37
N PRO A 312 4.04 9.24 21.27
CA PRO A 312 3.18 10.24 21.90
C PRO A 312 3.94 11.25 22.77
N PHE A 313 3.87 12.52 22.40
CA PHE A 313 4.60 13.62 23.04
C PHE A 313 3.68 14.72 23.57
N ASP A 314 4.13 15.40 24.62
CA ASP A 314 3.49 16.57 25.22
C ASP A 314 3.82 17.84 24.45
N THR A 315 2.84 18.72 24.20
CA THR A 315 3.05 20.04 23.61
C THR A 315 2.23 21.10 24.34
N LEU A 316 2.69 22.36 24.29
CA LEU A 316 1.88 23.50 24.70
C LEU A 316 0.64 23.60 23.79
N SER A 317 -0.53 23.84 24.37
CA SER A 317 -1.82 23.81 23.65
C SER A 317 -2.87 24.70 24.32
N ILE A 318 -3.96 24.97 23.59
CA ILE A 318 -5.17 25.58 24.15
C ILE A 318 -6.19 24.48 24.42
N CYS A 319 -6.53 24.32 25.69
CA CYS A 319 -7.56 23.39 26.13
C CYS A 319 -8.90 24.11 26.33
N SER A 320 -9.97 23.39 26.07
CA SER A 320 -11.35 23.83 26.25
C SER A 320 -12.06 23.01 27.33
N ALA A 321 -13.14 23.55 27.86
CA ALA A 321 -14.22 22.80 28.49
C ALA A 321 -15.52 23.61 28.43
N CYS A 322 -16.67 22.96 28.58
CA CYS A 322 -17.95 23.62 28.81
C CYS A 322 -18.75 22.83 29.86
N HIS A 323 -19.64 23.51 30.58
CA HIS A 323 -20.57 22.94 31.55
C HIS A 323 -21.96 23.56 31.37
N ASP A 324 -23.02 22.75 31.51
CA ASP A 324 -24.39 23.25 31.43
C ASP A 324 -24.71 24.16 32.61
N VAL A 325 -25.35 25.30 32.33
CA VAL A 325 -25.79 26.28 33.31
C VAL A 325 -27.22 26.77 33.01
N SER A 326 -28.00 25.98 32.26
CA SER A 326 -29.36 26.34 31.81
C SER A 326 -30.33 26.59 32.98
N ASP A 327 -30.09 25.95 34.13
CA ASP A 327 -30.85 26.16 35.38
C ASP A 327 -30.73 27.61 35.94
N LEU A 328 -29.72 28.38 35.53
CA LEU A 328 -29.55 29.79 35.92
C LEU A 328 -30.44 30.76 35.12
N LEU A 329 -31.13 30.26 34.08
CA LEU A 329 -31.99 31.09 33.25
C LEU A 329 -33.41 31.16 33.81
N HIS A 330 -33.93 32.38 33.89
CA HIS A 330 -35.32 32.62 34.28
C HIS A 330 -36.05 33.34 33.15
N TYR A 331 -37.17 32.77 32.72
CA TYR A 331 -38.07 33.42 31.78
C TYR A 331 -38.83 34.56 32.48
N GLY A 332 -38.93 35.71 31.83
CA GLY A 332 -39.71 36.84 32.32
C GLY A 332 -39.90 37.91 31.26
N CYS A 333 -40.57 39.00 31.65
CA CYS A 333 -40.61 40.23 30.88
C CYS A 333 -40.18 41.39 31.79
N TYR A 334 -39.11 42.10 31.42
CA TYR A 334 -38.49 43.15 32.24
C TYR A 334 -38.12 44.36 31.39
N ASN A 335 -38.10 45.53 32.01
CA ASN A 335 -37.66 46.77 31.37
C ASN A 335 -36.12 46.79 31.32
N THR A 336 -35.54 46.63 30.13
CA THR A 336 -34.07 46.61 29.94
C THR A 336 -33.62 47.51 28.80
N THR A 337 -32.35 47.88 28.79
CA THR A 337 -31.71 48.57 27.66
C THR A 337 -31.70 47.69 26.41
N LEU A 338 -31.83 48.31 25.23
CA LEU A 338 -31.70 47.63 23.94
C LEU A 338 -30.25 47.59 23.44
N ASP A 339 -29.32 47.18 24.31
CA ASP A 339 -27.88 47.08 24.02
C ASP A 339 -27.53 46.04 22.94
N TRP A 340 -28.44 45.09 22.74
CA TRP A 340 -28.28 43.91 21.90
C TRP A 340 -28.69 44.07 20.43
N LEU A 341 -29.30 45.20 20.04
CA LEU A 341 -29.66 45.44 18.63
C LEU A 341 -28.41 45.50 17.73
N HIS A 342 -28.54 45.07 16.47
CA HIS A 342 -27.37 45.02 15.57
C HIS A 342 -26.80 46.41 15.23
N ASN A 343 -27.67 47.44 15.19
CA ASN A 343 -27.34 48.81 14.79
C ASN A 343 -26.98 49.74 15.98
N VAL A 344 -26.93 49.22 17.20
CA VAL A 344 -26.57 49.97 18.41
C VAL A 344 -25.05 49.96 18.60
N THR A 345 -24.46 51.14 18.83
CA THR A 345 -23.03 51.26 19.13
C THR A 345 -22.80 51.26 20.65
N GLY A 346 -21.76 50.57 21.12
CA GLY A 346 -21.49 50.36 22.55
C GLY A 346 -21.11 51.60 23.37
N GLN A 347 -21.27 52.82 22.84
CA GLN A 347 -20.98 54.08 23.52
C GLN A 347 -22.19 55.04 23.61
N GLU A 348 -23.39 54.62 23.20
CA GLU A 348 -24.60 55.44 23.39
C GLU A 348 -24.94 55.59 24.88
N LYS A 349 -24.69 56.79 25.42
CA LYS A 349 -24.86 57.14 26.85
C LYS A 349 -26.29 57.05 27.40
N SER A 350 -27.29 56.80 26.56
CA SER A 350 -28.69 56.69 26.96
C SER A 350 -29.46 55.79 25.98
N LEU A 351 -29.18 54.49 26.03
CA LEU A 351 -29.99 53.49 25.33
C LEU A 351 -31.44 53.51 25.84
N PRO A 352 -32.44 53.34 24.94
CA PRO A 352 -33.83 53.25 25.37
C PRO A 352 -34.04 52.00 26.23
N VAL A 353 -34.77 52.18 27.32
CA VAL A 353 -35.22 51.10 28.21
C VAL A 353 -36.65 50.73 27.84
N ILE A 354 -36.88 49.49 27.41
CA ILE A 354 -38.18 48.99 26.94
C ILE A 354 -38.45 47.61 27.58
N GLU A 355 -39.73 47.27 27.77
CA GLU A 355 -40.17 45.92 28.12
C GLU A 355 -39.63 44.92 27.07
N THR A 356 -38.79 43.97 27.49
CA THR A 356 -38.36 42.83 26.66
C THR A 356 -38.77 41.54 27.35
N CYS A 357 -39.16 40.53 26.57
CA CYS A 357 -39.56 39.21 27.07
C CYS A 357 -38.56 38.15 26.60
N GLY A 358 -38.22 37.22 27.48
CA GLY A 358 -37.23 36.17 27.18
C GLY A 358 -36.59 35.58 28.42
N TYR A 359 -35.43 34.97 28.23
CA TYR A 359 -34.63 34.33 29.28
C TYR A 359 -33.51 35.26 29.75
N PHE A 360 -33.41 35.44 31.06
CA PHE A 360 -32.48 36.34 31.73
C PHE A 360 -31.56 35.56 32.68
N LEU A 361 -30.30 35.99 32.77
CA LEU A 361 -29.41 35.63 33.88
C LEU A 361 -29.62 36.59 35.06
N ASN A 362 -29.52 36.04 36.27
CA ASN A 362 -29.64 36.78 37.54
C ASN A 362 -30.90 37.67 37.61
N ALA A 363 -32.05 37.11 37.21
CA ALA A 363 -33.30 37.84 37.03
C ALA A 363 -33.90 38.44 38.33
N THR A 364 -33.38 38.05 39.49
CA THR A 364 -33.75 38.57 40.81
C THR A 364 -32.87 39.74 41.29
N SER A 365 -31.90 40.17 40.48
CA SER A 365 -31.06 41.34 40.76
C SER A 365 -31.65 42.64 40.21
N ASP A 366 -31.15 43.79 40.68
CA ASP A 366 -31.58 45.11 40.20
C ASP A 366 -31.26 45.38 38.71
N ASN A 367 -30.39 44.56 38.09
CA ASN A 367 -29.97 44.70 36.70
C ASN A 367 -30.01 43.32 35.98
N PRO A 368 -31.20 42.78 35.67
CA PRO A 368 -31.35 41.46 35.04
C PRO A 368 -30.82 41.49 33.61
N THR A 369 -29.93 40.54 33.25
CA THR A 369 -29.31 40.54 31.92
C THR A 369 -30.05 39.62 30.95
N LEU A 370 -30.70 40.19 29.93
CA LEU A 370 -31.34 39.43 28.86
C LEU A 370 -30.29 38.60 28.10
N MET A 371 -30.57 37.32 27.87
CA MET A 371 -29.67 36.39 27.16
C MET A 371 -30.23 35.88 25.84
N SER A 372 -31.54 35.64 25.77
CA SER A 372 -32.27 35.43 24.52
C SER A 372 -33.71 35.90 24.71
N GLY A 373 -34.27 36.61 23.72
CA GLY A 373 -35.58 37.23 23.84
C GLY A 373 -35.93 38.18 22.70
N TYR A 374 -37.07 38.85 22.86
CA TYR A 374 -37.67 39.72 21.85
C TYR A 374 -38.38 40.92 22.49
N ILE A 375 -38.66 41.94 21.68
CA ILE A 375 -39.51 43.08 22.07
C ILE A 375 -40.98 42.67 21.82
N PRO A 376 -41.84 42.54 22.85
CA PRO A 376 -43.20 42.03 22.69
C PRO A 376 -44.17 43.04 22.07
N LYS A 377 -43.84 44.34 22.10
CA LYS A 377 -44.62 45.45 21.54
C LYS A 377 -43.66 46.52 21.02
N GLY A 378 -43.62 46.77 19.72
CA GLY A 378 -42.69 47.73 19.13
C GLY A 378 -43.01 48.09 17.68
N ASP A 379 -42.28 49.08 17.18
CA ASP A 379 -42.25 49.47 15.76
C ASP A 379 -41.80 48.27 14.90
N PRO A 380 -42.39 48.00 13.71
CA PRO A 380 -41.88 47.03 12.75
C PRO A 380 -40.37 47.15 12.46
N ALA A 381 -39.80 48.36 12.50
CA ALA A 381 -38.36 48.60 12.34
C ALA A 381 -37.49 48.05 13.50
N LEU A 382 -38.10 47.71 14.63
CA LEU A 382 -37.45 47.17 15.84
C LEU A 382 -37.79 45.69 16.10
N GLN A 383 -38.36 44.96 15.13
CA GLN A 383 -38.68 43.52 15.27
C GLN A 383 -37.46 42.60 15.14
N GLU A 384 -36.39 42.95 15.86
CA GLU A 384 -35.22 42.10 16.10
C GLU A 384 -35.43 41.19 17.30
N VAL A 385 -34.71 40.07 17.26
CA VAL A 385 -34.73 39.01 18.26
C VAL A 385 -33.31 38.65 18.64
N LEU A 386 -33.01 38.59 19.94
CA LEU A 386 -31.74 38.09 20.45
C LEU A 386 -31.78 36.56 20.47
N ILE A 387 -31.10 35.93 19.51
CA ILE A 387 -31.04 34.47 19.35
C ILE A 387 -29.97 33.88 20.26
N ALA A 388 -28.81 34.51 20.33
CA ALA A 388 -27.72 34.07 21.21
C ALA A 388 -26.91 35.25 21.75
N ARG A 389 -26.35 35.07 22.95
CA ARG A 389 -25.47 36.03 23.64
C ARG A 389 -24.32 35.29 24.32
N LEU A 390 -23.11 35.83 24.17
CA LEU A 390 -21.89 35.37 24.80
C LEU A 390 -21.37 36.48 25.73
N LEU A 391 -21.34 36.21 27.04
CA LEU A 391 -20.85 37.13 28.07
C LEU A 391 -19.54 36.61 28.67
N SER A 392 -18.47 37.38 28.56
CA SER A 392 -17.23 37.11 29.32
C SER A 392 -17.42 37.38 30.80
N MET A 393 -16.95 36.48 31.66
CA MET A 393 -16.86 36.68 33.11
C MET A 393 -15.76 37.65 33.52
N VAL A 394 -14.81 37.94 32.63
CA VAL A 394 -13.81 39.00 32.81
C VAL A 394 -13.97 40.01 31.68
N THR A 395 -14.52 41.18 31.98
CA THR A 395 -14.83 42.21 30.99
C THR A 395 -14.02 43.48 31.21
N GLN A 396 -13.65 44.14 30.12
CA GLN A 396 -12.96 45.43 30.14
C GLN A 396 -13.97 46.54 30.41
N THR A 397 -13.74 47.34 31.45
CA THR A 397 -14.56 48.52 31.80
C THR A 397 -13.71 49.79 31.79
N ALA A 398 -14.34 50.97 31.96
CA ALA A 398 -13.61 52.24 32.06
C ALA A 398 -12.62 52.28 33.25
N ASP A 399 -12.93 51.58 34.35
CA ASP A 399 -12.04 51.40 35.50
C ASP A 399 -11.24 50.08 35.41
N GLY A 400 -11.12 49.51 34.19
CA GLY A 400 -10.31 48.35 33.86
C GLY A 400 -11.04 47.01 33.90
N TYR A 401 -10.25 45.92 33.86
CA TYR A 401 -10.78 44.56 33.84
C TYR A 401 -11.45 44.20 35.17
N LYS A 402 -12.72 43.81 35.11
CA LYS A 402 -13.52 43.43 36.27
C LYS A 402 -14.13 42.04 36.07
N VAL A 403 -14.19 41.31 37.18
CA VAL A 403 -14.90 40.03 37.28
C VAL A 403 -16.40 40.29 37.40
N TYR A 404 -17.21 39.52 36.67
CA TYR A 404 -18.67 39.60 36.66
C TYR A 404 -19.27 38.43 37.45
N TYR A 405 -20.39 38.63 38.15
CA TYR A 405 -21.11 37.62 38.95
C TYR A 405 -20.23 36.70 39.84
N ASP A 406 -19.28 37.29 40.58
CA ASP A 406 -18.28 36.58 41.43
C ASP A 406 -17.32 35.63 40.68
N GLY A 407 -17.36 35.60 39.34
CA GLY A 407 -16.46 34.89 38.44
C GLY A 407 -17.00 33.55 37.95
N SER A 408 -16.11 32.72 37.38
CA SER A 408 -16.43 31.35 36.96
C SER A 408 -17.28 30.61 37.99
N ILE A 409 -18.26 29.84 37.53
CA ILE A 409 -19.22 29.11 38.37
C ILE A 409 -18.70 27.69 38.61
N HIS A 410 -18.36 26.96 37.54
CA HIS A 410 -17.90 25.57 37.57
C HIS A 410 -16.37 25.40 37.42
N PHE A 411 -15.66 26.35 36.80
CA PHE A 411 -14.22 26.27 36.52
C PHE A 411 -13.32 27.03 37.53
N LYS A 412 -13.74 27.08 38.79
CA LYS A 412 -13.03 27.76 39.93
C LYS A 412 -11.67 27.14 40.31
N ASP A 413 -11.29 26.04 39.64
CA ASP A 413 -9.98 25.39 39.67
C ASP A 413 -9.02 25.95 38.60
N ILE A 414 -9.54 26.48 37.49
CA ILE A 414 -8.74 27.00 36.38
C ILE A 414 -8.19 28.39 36.75
N VAL A 415 -6.88 28.42 37.02
CA VAL A 415 -6.16 29.66 37.32
C VAL A 415 -5.84 30.40 36.03
N ASN A 416 -6.22 31.68 35.94
CA ASN A 416 -6.00 32.58 34.81
C ASN A 416 -6.45 31.97 33.45
N PRO A 417 -7.76 31.73 33.24
CA PRO A 417 -8.27 31.34 31.93
C PRO A 417 -7.97 32.43 30.89
N ILE A 418 -7.78 32.01 29.63
CA ILE A 418 -7.67 32.94 28.49
C ILE A 418 -9.04 33.57 28.23
N ALA A 419 -10.09 32.76 28.35
CA ALA A 419 -11.48 33.20 28.38
C ALA A 419 -12.30 32.28 29.28
N ASP A 420 -13.24 32.88 29.99
CA ASP A 420 -14.26 32.24 30.82
C ASP A 420 -15.54 33.01 30.54
N TYR A 421 -16.57 32.33 30.00
CA TYR A 421 -17.72 33.01 29.42
C TYR A 421 -18.98 32.14 29.43
N ILE A 422 -20.13 32.73 29.80
CA ILE A 422 -21.43 32.08 29.62
C ILE A 422 -21.96 32.41 28.22
N THR A 423 -22.39 31.35 27.55
CA THR A 423 -23.12 31.38 26.30
C THR A 423 -24.57 30.99 26.54
N VAL A 424 -25.49 31.63 25.83
CA VAL A 424 -26.90 31.23 25.75
C VAL A 424 -27.32 31.29 24.30
N SER A 425 -28.02 30.27 23.81
CA SER A 425 -28.40 30.14 22.41
C SER A 425 -29.75 29.44 22.25
N ALA A 426 -30.65 30.07 21.52
CA ALA A 426 -31.98 29.53 21.25
C ALA A 426 -31.94 28.45 20.14
N PRO A 427 -32.48 27.24 20.37
CA PRO A 427 -32.51 26.19 19.36
C PRO A 427 -33.35 26.63 18.16
N ASN A 428 -32.96 26.30 16.93
CA ASN A 428 -33.72 26.63 15.70
C ASN A 428 -33.93 28.14 15.41
N GLY A 429 -33.25 29.07 16.11
CA GLY A 429 -33.25 30.49 15.77
C GLY A 429 -34.56 31.23 16.09
N VAL A 430 -34.87 32.27 15.30
CA VAL A 430 -35.98 33.24 15.54
C VAL A 430 -37.32 32.60 15.97
N PRO A 431 -37.83 31.51 15.35
CA PRO A 431 -39.15 30.96 15.70
C PRO A 431 -39.25 30.42 17.14
N SER A 432 -38.16 29.93 17.73
CA SER A 432 -38.19 29.33 19.08
C SER A 432 -38.18 30.39 20.18
N VAL A 433 -37.54 31.54 19.93
CA VAL A 433 -37.50 32.66 20.86
C VAL A 433 -38.90 33.27 21.03
N TYR A 434 -39.62 33.49 19.93
CA TYR A 434 -41.05 33.84 19.96
C TYR A 434 -41.93 32.69 20.51
N GLY A 435 -41.52 31.43 20.30
CA GLY A 435 -42.15 30.25 20.90
C GLY A 435 -41.87 30.07 22.40
N ASN A 436 -41.07 30.96 23.02
CA ASN A 436 -40.59 30.87 24.40
C ASN A 436 -39.86 29.56 24.76
N SER A 437 -39.31 28.85 23.78
CA SER A 437 -38.53 27.62 24.01
C SER A 437 -37.32 27.91 24.89
N THR A 438 -37.00 27.01 25.82
CA THR A 438 -35.81 27.10 26.67
C THR A 438 -34.54 27.09 25.80
N PRO A 439 -33.72 28.16 25.79
CA PRO A 439 -32.43 28.15 25.13
C PRO A 439 -31.44 27.30 25.93
N VAL A 440 -30.39 26.80 25.28
CA VAL A 440 -29.29 26.10 25.96
C VAL A 440 -28.33 27.14 26.51
N ALA A 441 -27.92 27.00 27.77
CA ALA A 441 -26.85 27.79 28.36
C ALA A 441 -25.64 26.91 28.70
N GLN A 442 -24.43 27.38 28.39
CA GLN A 442 -23.18 26.73 28.78
C GLN A 442 -22.18 27.78 29.27
N GLU A 443 -21.61 27.55 30.45
CA GLU A 443 -20.34 28.17 30.84
C GLU A 443 -19.25 27.46 30.04
N CYS A 444 -18.41 28.20 29.33
CA CYS A 444 -17.32 27.68 28.52
C CYS A 444 -16.01 28.39 28.89
N VAL A 445 -14.93 27.63 28.87
CA VAL A 445 -13.59 28.10 29.23
C VAL A 445 -12.57 27.70 28.16
N LEU A 446 -11.59 28.57 27.95
CA LEU A 446 -10.38 28.34 27.17
C LEU A 446 -9.18 28.64 28.08
N ASN A 447 -8.24 27.70 28.19
CA ASN A 447 -7.03 27.88 29.00
C ASN A 447 -5.78 27.32 28.33
N TRP A 448 -4.62 27.81 28.77
CA TRP A 448 -3.34 27.22 28.42
C TRP A 448 -3.14 25.90 29.16
N CYS A 449 -2.66 24.88 28.44
CA CYS A 449 -2.39 23.56 28.97
C CYS A 449 -1.15 22.94 28.31
N THR A 450 -0.61 21.88 28.93
CA THR A 450 0.20 20.90 28.22
C THR A 450 -0.69 19.71 27.87
N GLN A 451 -0.76 19.34 26.60
CA GLN A 451 -1.53 18.19 26.14
C GLN A 451 -0.61 17.20 25.43
N LYS A 452 -0.72 15.94 25.82
CA LYS A 452 -0.04 14.83 25.17
C LYS A 452 -0.87 14.27 24.03
N PHE A 453 -0.28 14.17 22.85
CA PHE A 453 -0.95 13.67 21.66
C PHE A 453 -0.24 12.45 21.07
N ASN A 454 -1.03 11.48 20.64
CA ASN A 454 -0.63 10.52 19.62
C ASN A 454 -0.89 11.19 18.26
N MET A 455 0.19 11.43 17.51
CA MET A 455 0.18 12.10 16.22
C MET A 455 0.39 11.08 15.10
N SER A 456 -0.52 11.03 14.12
CA SER A 456 -0.28 10.29 12.88
C SER A 456 -0.77 11.04 11.65
N TYR A 457 0.02 11.00 10.59
CA TYR A 457 -0.23 11.70 9.33
C TYR A 457 -0.39 10.67 8.21
N TYR A 458 -1.56 10.65 7.57
CA TYR A 458 -1.89 9.70 6.52
C TYR A 458 -2.54 10.38 5.33
N SER A 459 -1.95 10.21 4.15
CA SER A 459 -2.47 10.66 2.85
C SER A 459 -2.90 12.14 2.81
N GLY A 460 -2.15 13.02 3.48
CA GLY A 460 -2.44 14.46 3.54
C GLY A 460 -3.19 14.92 4.79
N ASN A 461 -3.79 14.00 5.56
CA ASN A 461 -4.56 14.32 6.76
C ASN A 461 -3.73 14.09 8.03
N LEU A 462 -3.70 15.07 8.94
CA LEU A 462 -3.09 14.94 10.27
C LEU A 462 -4.17 14.59 11.30
N THR A 463 -3.95 13.49 12.02
CA THR A 463 -4.75 13.11 13.18
C THR A 463 -3.98 13.42 14.47
N GLN A 464 -4.69 14.02 15.43
CA GLN A 464 -4.16 14.43 16.73
C GLN A 464 -5.09 13.86 17.80
N ILE A 465 -4.67 12.82 18.50
CA ILE A 465 -5.51 12.12 19.49
C ILE A 465 -4.93 12.37 20.89
N PRO A 466 -5.65 13.05 21.79
CA PRO A 466 -5.17 13.25 23.16
C PRO A 466 -5.08 11.89 23.88
N VAL A 467 -3.96 11.65 24.58
CA VAL A 467 -3.69 10.36 25.24
C VAL A 467 -4.03 10.42 26.72
N ASP A 468 -3.53 11.44 27.40
CA ASP A 468 -3.68 11.67 28.84
C ASP A 468 -4.49 12.97 29.07
N PRO A 469 -5.15 13.17 30.23
CA PRO A 469 -5.82 14.44 30.55
C PRO A 469 -4.83 15.63 30.57
N PRO A 470 -5.27 16.85 30.18
CA PRO A 470 -4.37 17.99 30.04
C PRO A 470 -3.81 18.49 31.36
N LEU A 471 -2.49 18.77 31.38
CA LEU A 471 -1.82 19.41 32.49
C LEU A 471 -2.11 20.92 32.51
N ARG A 472 -2.41 21.46 33.69
CA ARG A 472 -2.85 22.85 33.91
C ARG A 472 -2.22 23.41 35.19
N THR A 473 -2.14 24.73 35.29
CA THR A 473 -1.77 25.42 36.55
C THR A 473 -2.84 25.21 37.60
N THR A 474 -2.45 24.75 38.80
CA THR A 474 -3.34 24.54 39.95
C THR A 474 -3.00 25.45 41.14
N GLU A 475 -1.86 26.15 41.11
CA GLU A 475 -1.46 27.12 42.12
C GLU A 475 -2.21 28.45 41.92
N LYS A 476 -3.01 28.87 42.91
CA LYS A 476 -3.85 30.06 42.82
C LYS A 476 -3.04 31.34 42.95
N THR A 477 -2.91 32.08 41.84
CA THR A 477 -2.35 33.44 41.83
C THR A 477 -3.39 34.48 42.28
N PRO A 478 -2.97 35.70 42.66
CA PRO A 478 -3.84 36.87 42.68
C PRO A 478 -4.46 37.14 41.30
N PHE A 479 -5.49 38.00 41.26
CA PHE A 479 -6.07 38.50 40.01
C PHE A 479 -4.97 39.17 39.16
N PRO A 480 -4.75 38.75 37.91
CA PRO A 480 -3.51 39.04 37.19
C PRO A 480 -3.44 40.44 36.55
N TRP A 481 -4.53 41.21 36.61
CA TRP A 481 -4.69 42.51 35.96
C TRP A 481 -4.41 43.67 36.92
N ALA A 482 -3.71 44.69 36.42
CA ALA A 482 -3.69 46.02 36.99
C ALA A 482 -3.95 47.10 35.94
N MET A 483 -4.43 48.25 36.40
CA MET A 483 -4.44 49.49 35.63
C MET A 483 -3.29 50.37 36.13
N ASP A 484 -2.47 50.82 35.18
CA ASP A 484 -1.41 51.80 35.42
C ASP A 484 -1.95 53.22 35.17
N ALA A 485 -1.20 54.26 35.55
CA ALA A 485 -1.62 55.64 35.32
C ALA A 485 -1.95 55.89 33.83
N PRO A 486 -3.11 56.50 33.50
CA PRO A 486 -3.57 56.61 32.11
C PRO A 486 -2.64 57.51 31.28
N VAL A 487 -2.22 57.01 30.13
CA VAL A 487 -1.32 57.69 29.21
C VAL A 487 -2.16 58.36 28.12
N ASP A 488 -1.98 59.67 27.93
CA ASP A 488 -2.78 60.49 26.99
C ASP A 488 -4.31 60.37 27.17
N GLY A 489 -4.77 60.01 28.37
CA GLY A 489 -6.18 59.77 28.70
C GLY A 489 -6.70 58.38 28.33
N GLN A 490 -5.87 57.50 27.78
CA GLN A 490 -6.16 56.07 27.59
C GLN A 490 -5.72 55.28 28.84
N PRO A 491 -6.52 54.34 29.35
CA PRO A 491 -6.11 53.47 30.45
C PRO A 491 -5.02 52.51 30.00
N ASN A 492 -3.89 52.47 30.72
CA ASN A 492 -2.82 51.50 30.48
C ASN A 492 -3.08 50.22 31.28
N TYR A 493 -2.90 49.05 30.66
CA TYR A 493 -3.19 47.75 31.27
C TYR A 493 -1.94 46.91 31.39
N ILE A 494 -1.72 46.35 32.59
CA ILE A 494 -0.63 45.40 32.84
C ILE A 494 -1.24 44.05 33.21
N TYR A 495 -0.70 43.00 32.60
CA TYR A 495 -0.99 41.61 32.92
C TYR A 495 0.27 40.96 33.50
N TYR A 496 0.16 40.39 34.70
CA TYR A 496 1.32 39.87 35.45
C TYR A 496 1.47 38.34 35.40
N ALA A 497 0.43 37.58 35.03
CA ALA A 497 0.51 36.13 35.03
C ALA A 497 1.33 35.61 33.84
N ASN A 498 2.32 34.77 34.15
CA ASN A 498 3.07 33.97 33.18
C ASN A 498 2.62 32.49 33.28
N LEU A 499 3.22 31.63 32.45
CA LEU A 499 2.98 30.18 32.52
C LEU A 499 4.30 29.43 32.62
N SER A 500 4.33 28.41 33.48
CA SER A 500 5.38 27.39 33.52
C SER A 500 4.76 26.05 33.93
N LEU A 501 4.84 25.05 33.06
CA LEU A 501 4.28 23.71 33.26
C LEU A 501 5.35 22.66 33.01
N THR A 502 5.50 21.70 33.92
CA THR A 502 6.47 20.59 33.83
C THR A 502 5.72 19.25 33.96
N PRO A 503 5.56 18.47 32.87
CA PRO A 503 4.93 17.16 32.95
C PRO A 503 5.68 16.19 33.89
N PRO A 504 4.96 15.42 34.71
CA PRO A 504 5.58 14.54 35.70
C PRO A 504 6.46 13.48 35.02
N GLY A 505 7.73 13.43 35.43
CA GLY A 505 8.72 12.51 34.86
C GLY A 505 9.46 13.04 33.62
N GLN A 506 9.24 14.29 33.20
CA GLN A 506 9.97 14.92 32.09
C GLN A 506 10.83 16.09 32.56
N ASN A 507 12.03 16.22 31.99
CA ASN A 507 12.90 17.39 32.16
C ASN A 507 12.61 18.47 31.10
N LEU A 508 11.33 18.64 30.73
CA LEU A 508 10.87 19.61 29.73
C LEU A 508 9.87 20.58 30.38
N THR A 509 10.15 21.88 30.26
CA THR A 509 9.29 22.94 30.79
C THR A 509 8.61 23.66 29.63
N PHE A 510 7.28 23.68 29.66
CA PHE A 510 6.46 24.43 28.73
C PHE A 510 6.16 25.80 29.34
N SER A 511 6.33 26.90 28.60
CA SER A 511 6.26 28.24 29.18
C SER A 511 5.63 29.30 28.29
N LEU A 512 5.21 30.40 28.91
CA LEU A 512 4.64 31.57 28.25
C LEU A 512 5.01 32.85 29.01
N SER A 513 5.36 33.92 28.28
CA SER A 513 5.49 35.25 28.86
C SER A 513 4.11 35.83 29.22
N ASN A 514 4.09 36.76 30.16
CA ASN A 514 2.90 37.53 30.51
C ASN A 514 2.40 38.37 29.32
N ASP A 515 3.30 38.89 28.49
CA ASP A 515 2.99 39.67 27.30
C ASP A 515 2.22 38.82 26.28
N THR A 516 2.72 37.62 25.96
CA THR A 516 2.05 36.70 25.03
C THR A 516 0.74 36.16 25.61
N PHE A 517 0.66 35.95 26.93
CA PHE A 517 -0.60 35.64 27.61
C PHE A 517 -1.64 36.75 27.38
N PHE A 518 -1.26 38.01 27.60
CA PHE A 518 -2.12 39.17 27.38
C PHE A 518 -2.59 39.27 25.93
N GLN A 519 -1.68 39.16 24.96
CA GLN A 519 -2.03 39.16 23.53
C GLN A 519 -3.04 38.07 23.16
N THR A 520 -2.89 36.88 23.75
CA THR A 520 -3.82 35.75 23.54
C THR A 520 -5.22 36.11 24.04
N ILE A 521 -5.34 36.75 25.21
CA ILE A 521 -6.63 37.24 25.73
C ILE A 521 -7.20 38.35 24.83
N VAL A 522 -6.37 39.29 24.36
CA VAL A 522 -6.81 40.34 23.43
C VAL A 522 -7.34 39.75 22.12
N THR A 523 -6.70 38.71 21.58
CA THR A 523 -7.19 37.99 20.38
C THR A 523 -8.53 37.29 20.63
N ILE A 524 -8.80 36.74 21.82
CA ILE A 524 -10.13 36.21 22.17
C ILE A 524 -11.17 37.33 22.36
N ASN A 525 -10.78 38.46 22.95
CA ASN A 525 -11.64 39.63 23.10
C ASN A 525 -12.01 40.31 21.75
N GLU A 526 -11.44 39.87 20.61
CA GLU A 526 -11.99 40.22 19.29
C GLU A 526 -13.39 39.60 19.05
N PHE A 527 -13.74 38.49 19.71
CA PHE A 527 -15.06 37.83 19.59
C PHE A 527 -15.85 37.68 20.89
N LEU A 528 -15.30 38.05 22.05
CA LEU A 528 -16.03 38.09 23.32
C LEU A 528 -16.06 39.52 23.91
N PRO A 529 -17.20 40.04 24.39
CA PRO A 529 -18.55 39.48 24.24
C PRO A 529 -19.08 39.60 22.81
N SER A 530 -20.04 38.75 22.44
CA SER A 530 -20.69 38.79 21.12
C SER A 530 -22.16 38.37 21.17
N LEU A 531 -22.87 38.66 20.08
CA LEU A 531 -24.33 38.56 19.97
C LEU A 531 -24.71 37.98 18.61
N LEU A 532 -25.81 37.24 18.56
CA LEU A 532 -26.49 36.85 17.32
C LEU A 532 -27.94 37.32 17.38
N THR A 533 -28.33 38.22 16.47
CA THR A 533 -29.73 38.64 16.31
C THR A 533 -30.32 38.14 15.00
N GLY A 534 -31.64 38.16 14.87
CA GLY A 534 -32.34 37.91 13.62
C GLY A 534 -33.70 38.59 13.58
N ARG A 535 -34.40 38.50 12.45
CA ARG A 535 -35.70 39.13 12.20
C ARG A 535 -36.72 38.11 11.70
N SER A 536 -38.00 38.35 11.96
CA SER A 536 -39.06 37.43 11.52
C SER A 536 -39.24 37.49 10.00
N GLY A 537 -39.02 36.36 9.33
CA GLY A 537 -39.10 36.23 7.87
C GLY A 537 -37.80 36.55 7.12
N ASP A 538 -36.73 36.91 7.83
CA ASP A 538 -35.39 37.08 7.28
C ASP A 538 -34.61 35.76 7.38
N PRO A 539 -34.03 35.22 6.30
CA PRO A 539 -33.18 34.03 6.36
C PRO A 539 -31.78 34.32 6.93
N GLU A 540 -31.37 35.59 7.05
CA GLU A 540 -30.05 35.96 7.60
C GLU A 540 -30.14 36.46 9.04
N MET A 541 -29.21 35.97 9.86
CA MET A 541 -28.96 36.42 11.23
C MET A 541 -27.76 37.36 11.23
N GLN A 542 -27.77 38.38 12.09
CA GLN A 542 -26.68 39.34 12.21
C GLN A 542 -25.80 38.97 13.40
N TYR A 543 -24.56 38.54 13.13
CA TYR A 543 -23.57 38.26 14.16
C TYR A 543 -22.75 39.51 14.46
N ARG A 544 -22.75 39.97 15.72
CA ARG A 544 -22.06 41.18 16.18
C ARG A 544 -20.92 40.82 17.14
N PHE A 545 -19.72 41.31 16.83
CA PHE A 545 -18.45 41.04 17.51
C PHE A 545 -17.54 42.28 17.55
N TYR A 546 -16.32 42.14 18.10
CA TYR A 546 -15.35 43.22 18.27
C TYR A 546 -15.98 44.49 18.90
N ASN A 547 -16.59 44.32 20.07
CA ASN A 547 -17.34 45.39 20.74
C ASN A 547 -16.46 46.47 21.41
N THR A 548 -15.13 46.37 21.30
CA THR A 548 -14.14 47.25 21.94
C THR A 548 -13.95 48.60 21.24
N ILE A 549 -14.19 48.69 19.92
CA ILE A 549 -14.09 49.92 19.13
C ILE A 549 -15.43 50.18 18.42
N PRO A 550 -16.04 51.38 18.53
CA PRO A 550 -17.25 51.72 17.80
C PRO A 550 -16.96 52.14 16.34
N PRO A 551 -17.83 51.79 15.36
CA PRO A 551 -18.96 50.88 15.48
C PRO A 551 -18.51 49.41 15.61
N PRO A 552 -19.28 48.56 16.32
CA PRO A 552 -18.97 47.14 16.45
C PRO A 552 -19.06 46.43 15.09
N PHE A 553 -18.33 45.34 14.93
CA PHE A 553 -18.29 44.60 13.67
C PHE A 553 -19.52 43.69 13.55
N VAL A 554 -20.16 43.70 12.39
CA VAL A 554 -21.35 42.88 12.09
C VAL A 554 -21.11 42.06 10.82
N ARG A 555 -21.47 40.77 10.85
CA ARG A 555 -21.38 39.81 9.73
C ARG A 555 -22.71 39.05 9.59
N PRO A 556 -23.32 38.99 8.40
CA PRO A 556 -24.51 38.16 8.17
C PRO A 556 -24.16 36.66 8.22
N MET A 557 -25.09 35.86 8.73
CA MET A 557 -24.95 34.42 8.97
C MET A 557 -26.24 33.69 8.61
N THR A 558 -26.17 32.65 7.77
CA THR A 558 -27.32 31.80 7.40
C THR A 558 -27.51 30.60 8.35
N VAL A 559 -26.56 30.36 9.25
CA VAL A 559 -26.57 29.27 10.23
C VAL A 559 -26.19 29.85 11.60
N ASN A 560 -26.83 29.40 12.68
CA ASN A 560 -26.46 29.80 14.05
C ASN A 560 -25.19 29.02 14.49
N PRO A 561 -23.99 29.64 14.57
CA PRO A 561 -22.77 28.93 14.97
C PRO A 561 -22.79 28.52 16.45
N PHE A 562 -23.61 29.18 17.27
CA PHE A 562 -23.74 28.92 18.70
C PHE A 562 -24.81 27.88 19.03
N SER A 563 -25.32 27.14 18.03
CA SER A 563 -26.28 26.05 18.23
C SER A 563 -25.66 24.81 18.86
N ASP A 564 -24.36 24.57 18.64
CA ASP A 564 -23.53 23.55 19.29
C ASP A 564 -22.24 24.20 19.82
N ILE A 565 -22.39 24.93 20.91
CA ILE A 565 -21.29 25.73 21.50
C ILE A 565 -20.18 24.85 22.11
N VAL A 566 -20.50 23.63 22.57
CA VAL A 566 -19.51 22.72 23.16
C VAL A 566 -18.50 22.27 22.09
N ASN A 567 -19.01 21.87 20.93
CA ASN A 567 -18.22 21.53 19.75
C ASN A 567 -17.50 22.76 19.18
N LEU A 568 -18.14 23.94 19.17
CA LEU A 568 -17.48 25.18 18.75
C LEU A 568 -16.29 25.54 19.67
N ASN A 569 -16.42 25.41 21.00
CA ASN A 569 -15.34 25.72 21.94
C ASN A 569 -14.17 24.72 21.83
N ASP A 570 -14.47 23.43 21.69
CA ASP A 570 -13.48 22.38 21.35
C ASP A 570 -12.77 22.67 20.02
N ARG A 571 -13.53 23.07 18.99
CA ARG A 571 -13.01 23.45 17.69
C ARG A 571 -12.14 24.72 17.76
N VAL A 572 -12.46 25.71 18.59
CA VAL A 572 -11.61 26.88 18.83
C VAL A 572 -10.30 26.49 19.50
N GLY A 573 -10.33 25.71 20.59
CA GLY A 573 -9.11 25.22 21.25
C GLY A 573 -8.20 24.43 20.30
N LYS A 574 -8.78 23.58 19.45
CA LYS A 574 -8.06 22.84 18.39
C LYS A 574 -7.50 23.75 17.29
N LEU A 575 -8.28 24.71 16.80
CA LEU A 575 -7.81 25.66 15.77
C LEU A 575 -6.67 26.53 16.30
N MET A 576 -6.78 27.07 17.52
CA MET A 576 -5.71 27.81 18.17
C MET A 576 -4.47 26.92 18.36
N THR A 577 -4.63 25.68 18.84
CA THR A 577 -3.50 24.73 18.98
C THR A 577 -2.84 24.44 17.64
N ASN A 578 -3.59 24.34 16.54
CA ASN A 578 -3.03 24.20 15.19
C ASN A 578 -2.22 25.43 14.76
N VAL A 579 -2.64 26.65 15.13
CA VAL A 579 -1.84 27.87 14.92
C VAL A 579 -0.57 27.85 15.76
N LEU A 580 -0.67 27.52 17.06
CA LEU A 580 0.50 27.45 17.94
C LEU A 580 1.58 26.52 17.36
N LEU A 581 1.16 25.39 16.80
CA LEU A 581 2.02 24.42 16.13
C LEU A 581 2.56 24.87 14.75
N THR A 582 2.18 26.04 14.20
CA THR A 582 2.89 26.63 13.04
C THR A 582 4.16 27.39 13.42
N SER A 583 4.32 27.79 14.70
CA SER A 583 5.51 28.49 15.15
C SER A 583 6.74 27.57 15.18
N PHE A 584 7.81 28.01 14.52
CA PHE A 584 9.15 27.44 14.69
C PHE A 584 9.92 28.04 15.88
N VAL A 585 9.49 29.20 16.39
CA VAL A 585 10.20 29.90 17.47
C VAL A 585 9.74 29.35 18.81
N GLY A 586 10.67 28.71 19.54
CA GLY A 586 10.36 28.01 20.80
C GLY A 586 9.76 26.61 20.62
N ALA A 587 9.78 26.08 19.39
CA ALA A 587 9.44 24.70 19.08
C ALA A 587 10.69 23.83 18.86
N ASN A 588 10.62 22.57 19.27
CA ASN A 588 11.59 21.52 18.93
C ASN A 588 10.97 20.57 17.88
N LEU A 589 11.81 19.92 17.08
CA LEU A 589 11.35 18.94 16.09
C LEU A 589 11.34 17.52 16.68
N GLN A 590 10.15 16.93 16.81
CA GLN A 590 9.97 15.53 17.17
C GLN A 590 10.12 14.65 15.93
N VAL A 591 10.95 13.61 16.05
CA VAL A 591 11.28 12.68 14.97
C VAL A 591 10.38 11.45 15.05
N GLY A 592 9.71 11.14 13.96
CA GLY A 592 8.80 9.99 13.81
C GLY A 592 9.23 9.06 12.69
N THR A 593 8.63 7.89 12.64
CA THR A 593 8.86 6.89 11.58
C THR A 593 8.06 7.26 10.34
N ALA A 594 8.73 7.31 9.18
CA ALA A 594 8.04 7.34 7.89
C ALA A 594 7.87 5.91 7.37
N TRP A 595 6.66 5.56 6.95
CA TRP A 595 6.30 4.24 6.46
C TRP A 595 6.08 4.26 4.95
N GLU A 596 6.65 3.27 4.25
CA GLU A 596 6.48 3.09 2.80
C GLU A 596 5.89 1.70 2.50
N GLN A 597 5.08 1.59 1.44
CA GLN A 597 4.54 0.31 0.98
C GLN A 597 5.52 -0.37 0.03
N VAL A 598 6.26 -1.34 0.56
CA VAL A 598 7.28 -2.10 -0.17
C VAL A 598 6.72 -3.44 -0.64
N VAL A 599 7.03 -3.83 -1.87
CA VAL A 599 6.62 -5.12 -2.43
C VAL A 599 7.62 -6.20 -2.02
N PHE A 600 7.16 -7.23 -1.31
CA PHE A 600 7.95 -8.39 -0.95
C PHE A 600 7.71 -9.55 -1.92
N ILE A 601 8.70 -10.42 -2.05
CA ILE A 601 8.56 -11.72 -2.70
C ILE A 601 8.13 -12.72 -1.63
N ASN A 602 7.07 -13.50 -1.87
CA ASN A 602 6.68 -14.60 -0.98
C ASN A 602 6.36 -15.86 -1.78
N VAL A 603 6.97 -16.99 -1.38
CA VAL A 603 6.93 -18.25 -2.13
C VAL A 603 5.92 -19.23 -1.54
N ARG A 604 4.97 -19.64 -2.37
CA ARG A 604 3.90 -20.59 -2.03
C ARG A 604 4.34 -22.02 -2.33
N TRP A 605 5.23 -22.55 -1.51
CA TRP A 605 5.88 -23.87 -1.63
C TRP A 605 4.94 -25.05 -1.94
N ILE A 606 3.66 -24.98 -1.55
CA ILE A 606 2.64 -25.99 -1.87
C ILE A 606 2.48 -26.25 -3.38
N TRP A 607 2.75 -25.26 -4.25
CA TRP A 607 2.68 -25.45 -5.70
C TRP A 607 3.90 -26.18 -6.30
N MET A 608 4.99 -26.40 -5.55
CA MET A 608 6.10 -27.28 -5.98
C MET A 608 5.75 -28.78 -5.90
N VAL A 609 4.69 -29.15 -5.18
CA VAL A 609 4.34 -30.56 -4.92
C VAL A 609 4.02 -31.32 -6.21
N LEU A 610 3.29 -30.73 -7.15
CA LEU A 610 2.96 -31.41 -8.41
C LEU A 610 4.19 -31.60 -9.33
N PRO A 611 5.02 -30.56 -9.63
CA PRO A 611 6.26 -30.76 -10.38
C PRO A 611 7.19 -31.84 -9.79
N PHE A 612 7.44 -31.80 -8.47
CA PHE A 612 8.34 -32.77 -7.84
C PHE A 612 7.77 -34.19 -7.77
N THR A 613 6.45 -34.36 -7.54
CA THR A 613 5.85 -35.70 -7.58
C THR A 613 5.84 -36.28 -9.00
N LEU A 614 5.65 -35.47 -10.04
CA LEU A 614 5.79 -35.91 -11.43
C LEU A 614 7.24 -36.23 -11.81
N LEU A 615 8.22 -35.49 -11.30
CA LEU A 615 9.65 -35.80 -11.48
C LEU A 615 10.01 -37.16 -10.84
N LEU A 616 9.48 -37.44 -9.64
CA LEU A 616 9.65 -38.73 -8.97
C LEU A 616 8.93 -39.87 -9.70
N PHE A 617 7.65 -39.70 -10.07
CA PHE A 617 6.90 -40.74 -10.78
C PHE A 617 7.46 -41.03 -12.18
N SER A 618 7.98 -40.03 -12.90
CA SER A 618 8.65 -40.24 -14.18
C SER A 618 9.97 -41.02 -14.04
N LEU A 619 10.77 -40.77 -12.97
CA LEU A 619 11.94 -41.60 -12.66
C LEU A 619 11.54 -43.06 -12.40
N LEU A 620 10.56 -43.28 -11.52
CA LEU A 620 10.09 -44.62 -11.16
C LEU A 620 9.50 -45.36 -12.37
N PHE A 621 8.73 -44.67 -13.22
CA PHE A 621 8.19 -45.22 -14.46
C PHE A 621 9.28 -45.56 -15.49
N LEU A 622 10.29 -44.69 -15.64
CA LEU A 622 11.43 -44.90 -16.53
C LEU A 622 12.24 -46.12 -16.06
N LEU A 623 12.63 -46.18 -14.79
CA LEU A 623 13.39 -47.30 -14.21
C LEU A 623 12.62 -48.62 -14.30
N ALA A 624 11.32 -48.64 -13.94
CA ALA A 624 10.49 -49.83 -14.07
C ALA A 624 10.37 -50.30 -15.53
N THR A 625 10.33 -49.37 -16.49
CA THR A 625 10.31 -49.71 -17.92
C THR A 625 11.68 -50.20 -18.40
N ILE A 626 12.79 -49.65 -17.91
CA ILE A 626 14.16 -50.12 -18.20
C ILE A 626 14.32 -51.56 -17.71
N PHE A 627 14.09 -51.84 -16.43
CA PHE A 627 14.24 -53.19 -15.86
C PHE A 627 13.33 -54.22 -16.55
N LYS A 628 12.08 -53.84 -16.87
CA LYS A 628 11.19 -54.73 -17.64
C LYS A 628 11.70 -54.97 -19.06
N SER A 629 12.22 -53.94 -19.72
CA SER A 629 12.80 -54.05 -21.06
C SER A 629 14.11 -54.84 -21.07
N GLU A 630 14.80 -54.96 -19.93
CA GLU A 630 15.99 -55.78 -19.76
C GLU A 630 15.67 -57.27 -19.55
N ASP A 631 14.67 -57.60 -18.71
CA ASP A 631 14.11 -58.98 -18.61
C ASP A 631 13.58 -59.47 -19.97
N GLU A 632 12.87 -58.59 -20.69
CA GLU A 632 12.34 -58.90 -22.02
C GLU A 632 13.41 -58.80 -23.14
N LYS A 633 14.65 -58.36 -22.87
CA LYS A 633 15.67 -58.04 -23.92
C LYS A 633 16.15 -59.24 -24.74
N GLY A 634 16.19 -60.43 -24.15
CA GLY A 634 16.52 -61.67 -24.87
C GLY A 634 15.38 -62.18 -25.76
N ASP A 635 14.19 -61.61 -25.59
CA ASP A 635 12.91 -62.08 -26.12
C ASP A 635 12.30 -61.02 -27.10
N ILE A 636 12.52 -59.72 -26.86
CA ILE A 636 12.09 -58.56 -27.67
C ILE A 636 13.25 -57.54 -27.76
N GLY A 637 13.43 -56.87 -28.89
CA GLY A 637 14.36 -55.75 -28.99
C GLY A 637 13.89 -54.47 -28.26
N ILE A 638 14.84 -53.60 -27.91
CA ILE A 638 14.52 -52.21 -27.55
C ILE A 638 14.22 -51.47 -28.85
N TRP A 639 12.97 -51.01 -29.01
CA TRP A 639 12.46 -50.42 -30.26
C TRP A 639 11.73 -49.10 -30.04
N LYS A 640 11.15 -48.91 -28.85
CA LYS A 640 10.49 -47.68 -28.39
C LYS A 640 9.53 -47.07 -29.45
N THR A 641 9.60 -45.77 -29.70
CA THR A 641 8.78 -45.08 -30.72
C THR A 641 9.22 -45.32 -32.18
N SER A 642 10.31 -46.06 -32.42
CA SER A 642 10.97 -46.15 -33.74
C SER A 642 10.04 -46.60 -34.87
N ALA A 643 9.81 -45.71 -35.84
CA ALA A 643 9.09 -46.02 -37.08
C ALA A 643 9.76 -47.15 -37.88
N LEU A 644 11.10 -47.24 -37.83
CA LEU A 644 11.85 -48.32 -38.50
C LEU A 644 11.52 -49.69 -37.89
N ALA A 645 11.31 -49.78 -36.58
CA ALA A 645 10.88 -51.03 -35.95
C ALA A 645 9.46 -51.45 -36.38
N VAL A 646 8.56 -50.49 -36.65
CA VAL A 646 7.23 -50.75 -37.22
C VAL A 646 7.33 -51.27 -38.65
N LEU A 647 8.17 -50.65 -39.49
CA LEU A 647 8.37 -51.05 -40.89
C LEU A 647 9.03 -52.44 -41.01
N LEU A 648 10.00 -52.76 -40.15
CA LEU A 648 10.72 -54.04 -40.19
C LEU A 648 9.92 -55.21 -39.58
N ASN A 649 9.17 -54.96 -38.49
CA ASN A 649 8.46 -55.99 -37.72
C ASN A 649 6.92 -55.94 -37.90
N GLY A 650 6.45 -55.35 -39.00
CA GLY A 650 5.04 -55.11 -39.29
C GLY A 650 4.16 -56.37 -39.41
N LEU A 651 2.89 -56.15 -39.75
CA LEU A 651 1.88 -57.22 -39.82
C LEU A 651 2.28 -58.32 -40.82
N ARG A 652 1.93 -59.56 -40.48
CA ARG A 652 2.02 -60.71 -41.38
C ARG A 652 0.88 -60.65 -42.41
N GLY A 653 1.15 -61.09 -43.64
CA GLY A 653 0.26 -60.88 -44.79
C GLY A 653 -1.12 -61.56 -44.71
N ASP A 654 -1.29 -62.54 -43.84
CA ASP A 654 -2.61 -63.11 -43.50
C ASP A 654 -3.44 -62.16 -42.63
N VAL A 655 -2.81 -61.46 -41.69
CA VAL A 655 -3.45 -60.41 -40.89
C VAL A 655 -3.65 -59.12 -41.70
N GLN A 656 -2.71 -58.80 -42.59
CA GLN A 656 -2.82 -57.63 -43.47
C GLN A 656 -4.07 -57.73 -44.37
N ARG A 657 -4.36 -58.92 -44.91
CA ARG A 657 -5.62 -59.20 -45.64
C ARG A 657 -6.88 -59.08 -44.77
N GLN A 658 -6.79 -59.37 -43.47
CA GLN A 658 -7.90 -59.20 -42.52
C GLN A 658 -8.17 -57.73 -42.16
N MET A 659 -7.25 -56.81 -42.46
CA MET A 659 -7.51 -55.37 -42.35
C MET A 659 -8.28 -54.80 -43.53
N GLY A 660 -8.34 -55.54 -44.66
CA GLY A 660 -8.83 -55.06 -45.94
C GLY A 660 -7.75 -54.38 -46.78
N ASP A 661 -7.94 -54.42 -48.11
CA ASP A 661 -7.06 -53.74 -49.09
C ASP A 661 -7.52 -52.28 -49.36
N SER A 662 -8.48 -51.77 -48.58
CA SER A 662 -9.03 -50.40 -48.69
C SER A 662 -8.01 -49.34 -48.28
N HIS A 663 -7.85 -48.27 -49.09
CA HIS A 663 -7.02 -47.11 -48.72
C HIS A 663 -7.64 -46.23 -47.61
N GLU A 664 -8.90 -46.46 -47.22
CA GLU A 664 -9.57 -45.69 -46.18
C GLU A 664 -9.19 -46.14 -44.76
N MET A 665 -8.48 -45.25 -44.03
CA MET A 665 -8.09 -45.48 -42.63
C MET A 665 -9.29 -45.63 -41.68
N GLY A 666 -10.50 -45.21 -42.07
CA GLY A 666 -11.73 -45.43 -41.29
C GLY A 666 -12.14 -46.90 -41.25
N GLU A 667 -12.15 -47.57 -42.40
CA GLU A 667 -12.46 -49.01 -42.50
C GLU A 667 -11.36 -49.85 -41.85
N ALA A 668 -10.08 -49.53 -42.11
CA ALA A 668 -8.95 -50.20 -41.47
C ALA A 668 -9.00 -50.11 -39.93
N ARG A 669 -9.38 -48.96 -39.36
CA ARG A 669 -9.57 -48.78 -37.89
C ARG A 669 -10.74 -49.58 -37.31
N LYS A 670 -11.77 -49.84 -38.11
CA LYS A 670 -12.91 -50.70 -37.73
C LYS A 670 -12.48 -52.15 -37.70
N ASN A 671 -11.81 -52.63 -38.76
CA ASN A 671 -11.29 -53.99 -38.85
C ASN A 671 -10.22 -54.26 -37.76
N ALA A 672 -9.40 -53.24 -37.44
CA ALA A 672 -8.43 -53.26 -36.33
C ALA A 672 -9.03 -53.41 -34.92
N GLU A 673 -10.36 -53.25 -34.76
CA GLU A 673 -11.01 -53.62 -33.52
C GLU A 673 -11.08 -55.14 -33.36
N ASP A 674 -11.53 -55.89 -34.36
CA ASP A 674 -11.84 -57.33 -34.14
C ASP A 674 -10.66 -58.26 -34.46
N VAL A 675 -9.73 -57.81 -35.29
CA VAL A 675 -8.45 -58.49 -35.50
C VAL A 675 -7.61 -58.48 -34.23
N ARG A 676 -7.17 -59.67 -33.79
CA ARG A 676 -6.23 -59.85 -32.67
C ARG A 676 -4.89 -60.41 -33.14
N VAL A 677 -3.80 -59.82 -32.65
CA VAL A 677 -2.42 -60.21 -32.98
C VAL A 677 -1.58 -60.46 -31.74
N LYS A 678 -0.53 -61.27 -31.92
CA LYS A 678 0.58 -61.46 -30.99
C LYS A 678 1.88 -61.25 -31.77
N LEU A 679 2.91 -60.71 -31.11
CA LEU A 679 4.25 -60.62 -31.66
C LEU A 679 4.89 -62.02 -31.67
N MET A 680 5.30 -62.51 -32.84
CA MET A 680 5.88 -63.86 -33.02
C MET A 680 7.16 -63.81 -33.84
N LEU A 681 8.09 -64.72 -33.59
CA LEU A 681 9.32 -64.88 -34.37
C LEU A 681 9.08 -65.81 -35.58
N ASN A 682 9.38 -65.32 -36.78
CA ASN A 682 9.30 -66.08 -38.02
C ASN A 682 10.60 -66.89 -38.26
N LYS A 683 10.56 -67.95 -39.09
CA LYS A 683 11.69 -68.86 -39.40
C LYS A 683 12.98 -68.18 -39.91
N LYS A 684 12.92 -66.90 -40.31
CA LYS A 684 14.06 -66.07 -40.72
C LYS A 684 14.60 -65.15 -39.61
N GLY A 685 14.29 -65.43 -38.34
CA GLY A 685 14.76 -64.65 -37.18
C GLY A 685 14.20 -63.22 -37.09
N ARG A 686 13.07 -62.94 -37.76
CA ARG A 686 12.41 -61.63 -37.73
C ARG A 686 11.08 -61.71 -36.99
N PHE A 687 10.80 -60.71 -36.16
CA PHE A 687 9.52 -60.58 -35.49
C PHE A 687 8.44 -60.07 -36.46
N ARG A 688 7.20 -60.50 -36.27
CA ARG A 688 6.00 -59.95 -36.92
C ARG A 688 4.79 -60.04 -36.01
N LEU A 689 3.85 -59.12 -36.18
CA LEU A 689 2.50 -59.24 -35.62
C LEU A 689 1.71 -60.27 -36.45
N SER A 690 1.35 -61.39 -35.83
CA SER A 690 0.61 -62.51 -36.46
C SER A 690 -0.69 -62.78 -35.71
N GLY A 691 -1.71 -63.25 -36.45
CA GLY A 691 -3.01 -63.63 -35.89
C GLY A 691 -2.93 -64.90 -35.02
N ILE A 692 -3.99 -65.13 -34.25
CA ILE A 692 -4.09 -66.25 -33.28
C ILE A 692 -3.92 -67.62 -33.97
N ASN A 693 -4.54 -67.81 -35.14
CA ASN A 693 -4.49 -69.06 -35.90
C ASN A 693 -3.22 -69.16 -36.77
N GLY A 694 -2.06 -68.83 -36.20
CA GLY A 694 -0.77 -69.00 -36.86
C GLY A 694 -0.49 -70.50 -37.14
N PRO A 695 0.12 -70.85 -38.29
CA PRO A 695 0.43 -72.24 -38.61
C PRO A 695 1.42 -72.84 -37.61
N SER A 696 1.30 -74.15 -37.40
CA SER A 696 1.94 -74.96 -36.34
C SER A 696 3.47 -74.94 -36.23
N TRP A 697 4.16 -74.18 -37.09
CA TRP A 697 5.62 -74.03 -37.10
C TRP A 697 6.12 -72.68 -36.56
N MET A 698 5.25 -71.77 -36.11
CA MET A 698 5.66 -70.61 -35.32
C MET A 698 5.67 -70.95 -33.83
N VAL A 699 6.83 -70.78 -33.21
CA VAL A 699 7.05 -71.06 -31.78
C VAL A 699 6.75 -69.79 -30.98
N SER A 700 5.81 -69.85 -30.04
CA SER A 700 5.84 -68.92 -28.90
C SER A 700 7.08 -69.26 -28.07
N PRO A 701 8.01 -68.33 -27.82
CA PRO A 701 9.20 -68.64 -27.04
C PRO A 701 8.82 -69.14 -25.64
N ARG A 702 9.55 -70.16 -25.18
CA ARG A 702 9.29 -70.97 -23.98
C ARG A 702 8.07 -71.90 -24.07
N GLY A 703 8.23 -72.98 -24.84
CA GLY A 703 7.82 -74.31 -24.39
C GLY A 703 9.06 -75.05 -23.86
N GLY A 704 9.23 -75.14 -22.54
CA GLY A 704 10.39 -75.79 -21.91
C GLY A 704 10.29 -75.76 -20.37
N PRO A 705 10.69 -76.83 -19.66
CA PRO A 705 10.31 -77.02 -18.26
C PRO A 705 11.20 -76.21 -17.28
N GLY A 706 10.57 -75.51 -16.33
CA GLY A 706 11.30 -74.70 -15.34
C GLY A 706 10.45 -73.89 -14.37
N GLY A 707 9.21 -74.29 -14.11
CA GLY A 707 8.30 -73.56 -13.22
C GLY A 707 8.72 -73.66 -11.76
N ARG A 708 9.46 -72.67 -11.24
CA ARG A 708 9.54 -72.38 -9.80
C ARG A 708 8.68 -71.17 -9.49
N THR A 709 7.43 -71.43 -9.09
CA THR A 709 6.60 -70.45 -8.39
C THR A 709 7.25 -70.11 -7.05
N TRP A 710 7.44 -68.82 -6.80
CA TRP A 710 7.53 -68.28 -5.44
C TRP A 710 6.27 -67.45 -5.20
N PHE A 711 5.79 -67.50 -3.95
CA PHE A 711 4.58 -66.80 -3.49
C PHE A 711 4.86 -65.32 -3.20
#